data_AF-A0A349EHQ1-F1
#
_entry.id   AF-A0A349EHQ1-F1
#
_cell.length_a   1.000
_cell.length_b   1.000
_cell.length_c   1.000
_cell.angle_alpha   90.00
_cell.angle_beta   90.00
_cell.angle_gamma   90.00
#
_symmetry.space_group_name_H-M   'P 1'
#
loop_
_entity.id
_entity.type
_entity.pdbx_description
1 polymer ?
#
loop_
_entity_poly.entity_id
_entity_poly.type
_entity_poly.pdbx_seq_one_letter_code
_entity_poly.pdbx_strand_id
1 'polypeptide(L)'
;SPNHYLQVSPDQPPRVELTSPAGNIVATIGRKVELAFRGRDDHGVVKSVVAYRVDKTEEEKILFNPAKPIDGVEQVIDWDYRAVLTNLVVGQAVSLAVELADAYPGENGPHRARSETRRIQFMTMEDYLAQVEKQQKRLLSQLRSIYREEREVYETVMRLDRSDPIFIQTCQLEAVRQDLMRERIKKLAASMDELTQDLAANSITNLALTASLDQLRSDLLVISDQHVSEAAAAMRALASDSARKGADTAHAHAAQRVNSSARELGLLVLHLGFEDAADVMGREMHAAAQTQAALRLRTIMPGSKLQELVEAQENLGQWLTRLFAASPKGKESRIEDALIEFTLTRIVKQLVNGGVALQLQKAATLIGEDKSSDAARIQSDVVAALLQAEFRLRVGSEREALAKAMALFVSQEDAQKTLRLEIKALDEKSFKKRRKEMAAAQAALHRNLQLLLMPAIPAPRTRLFDDTIPSAPRVHDLLANADDALTRAVSGIEKEDLVAAEKAQLNAEESFAALAVMVRKRIAAMTQAVRIERLTYGAKETDERLGRIAERQLSLLEKTEDAAADGSKSDYLADQESAVVAALDELSLEIADRVSQAGTPSEESPSLPISIGMALESMRKTVPLLADNRPGVAAEHQESAVSTLSVARDILAEHGSNISAFAAMLSGTKTAVAPSPYVAEIEEEQRDMLDLTSKTKPEDLPALAIPQKNLTHAVDAILVALDPISHLVESGTVMLFAKDDMDAAGNAMAVKDPVEALDAQTFIIETLAALRGKIDAVIPQYRYLLEITEALHETIPEGILIREAQRALREKATDKTDAAALV
;
A
#
# COMPACT_ATOMS: atom_id res chain seq x y z
N SER A 1 -20.40 78.97 -23.30
CA SER A 1 -20.92 77.76 -23.99
C SER A 1 -20.31 76.52 -23.37
N PRO A 2 -21.09 75.54 -22.89
CA PRO A 2 -20.56 74.21 -22.61
C PRO A 2 -20.68 73.34 -23.86
N ASN A 3 -19.54 73.06 -24.49
CA ASN A 3 -19.41 72.10 -25.59
C ASN A 3 -19.69 70.69 -25.07
N HIS A 4 -20.84 70.13 -25.44
CA HIS A 4 -21.09 68.70 -25.28
C HIS A 4 -20.53 68.01 -26.53
N TYR A 5 -19.55 67.13 -26.35
CA TYR A 5 -19.09 66.23 -27.40
C TYR A 5 -19.98 64.99 -27.39
N LEU A 6 -20.71 64.74 -28.47
CA LEU A 6 -21.41 63.49 -28.73
C LEU A 6 -20.36 62.45 -29.13
N GLN A 7 -20.06 61.52 -28.23
CA GLN A 7 -19.23 60.37 -28.54
C GLN A 7 -20.16 59.23 -28.98
N VAL A 8 -20.18 58.96 -30.29
CA VAL A 8 -20.94 57.86 -30.87
C VAL A 8 -20.12 56.58 -30.65
N SER A 9 -20.62 55.65 -29.83
CA SER A 9 -20.01 54.32 -29.73
C SER A 9 -20.26 53.57 -31.04
N PRO A 10 -19.24 52.94 -31.63
CA PRO A 10 -19.45 52.05 -32.77
C PRO A 10 -20.28 50.84 -32.35
N ASP A 11 -21.21 50.46 -33.23
CA ASP A 11 -22.06 49.28 -33.13
C ASP A 11 -21.23 48.02 -32.81
N GLN A 12 -21.66 47.23 -31.82
CA GLN A 12 -21.00 45.99 -31.45
C GLN A 12 -21.82 44.79 -31.90
N PRO A 13 -21.18 43.72 -32.40
CA PRO A 13 -21.89 42.49 -32.69
C PRO A 13 -22.56 41.95 -31.42
N PRO A 14 -23.68 41.22 -31.57
CA PRO A 14 -24.36 40.62 -30.43
C PRO A 14 -23.42 39.69 -29.68
N ARG A 15 -23.65 39.48 -28.39
CA ARG A 15 -22.99 38.43 -27.61
C ARG A 15 -23.99 37.34 -27.33
N VAL A 16 -23.58 36.09 -27.50
CA VAL A 16 -24.42 34.93 -27.23
C VAL A 16 -23.62 33.82 -26.56
N GLU A 17 -24.18 33.31 -25.47
CA GLU A 17 -23.68 32.15 -24.73
C GLU A 17 -24.82 31.13 -24.60
N LEU A 18 -24.53 29.87 -24.92
CA LEU A 18 -25.46 28.76 -24.67
C LEU A 18 -25.22 28.27 -23.24
N THR A 19 -26.17 28.52 -22.35
CA THR A 19 -26.06 28.23 -20.92
C THR A 19 -26.61 26.87 -20.54
N SER A 20 -27.56 26.32 -21.32
CA SER A 20 -28.02 24.94 -21.21
C SER A 20 -28.11 24.26 -22.59
N PRO A 21 -27.51 23.06 -22.76
CA PRO A 21 -26.68 22.36 -21.78
C PRO A 21 -25.34 23.09 -21.55
N ALA A 22 -24.87 23.11 -20.30
CA ALA A 22 -23.62 23.78 -19.93
C ALA A 22 -22.37 23.18 -20.63
N GLY A 23 -22.47 21.91 -21.06
CA GLY A 23 -21.42 21.19 -21.77
C GLY A 23 -21.99 20.12 -22.71
N ASN A 24 -21.11 19.26 -23.23
CA ASN A 24 -21.54 18.09 -23.98
C ASN A 24 -22.21 17.08 -23.04
N ILE A 25 -23.28 16.45 -23.50
CA ILE A 25 -24.06 15.51 -22.69
C ILE A 25 -24.21 14.16 -23.39
N VAL A 26 -24.35 13.11 -22.58
CA VAL A 26 -24.73 11.77 -23.04
C VAL A 26 -26.20 11.55 -22.68
N ALA A 27 -26.97 11.02 -23.62
CA ALA A 27 -28.41 10.89 -23.48
C ALA A 27 -28.87 9.50 -23.93
N THR A 28 -29.88 8.97 -23.26
CA THR A 28 -30.72 7.91 -23.82
C THR A 28 -31.77 8.53 -24.76
N ILE A 29 -32.29 7.73 -25.69
CA ILE A 29 -33.37 8.19 -26.58
C ILE A 29 -34.57 8.58 -25.71
N GLY A 30 -35.02 9.83 -25.87
CA GLY A 30 -36.18 10.37 -25.14
C GLY A 30 -35.84 11.30 -23.97
N ARG A 31 -34.56 11.42 -23.55
CA ARG A 31 -34.12 12.42 -22.56
C ARG A 31 -34.61 13.81 -22.94
N LYS A 32 -35.34 14.49 -22.05
CA LYS A 32 -35.70 15.90 -22.27
C LYS A 32 -34.42 16.74 -22.11
N VAL A 33 -34.13 17.59 -23.09
CA VAL A 33 -33.01 18.54 -23.03
C VAL A 33 -33.59 19.94 -23.16
N GLU A 34 -33.47 20.72 -22.09
CA GLU A 34 -33.88 22.12 -22.09
C GLU A 34 -32.74 22.98 -22.61
N LEU A 35 -33.02 23.79 -23.63
CA LEU A 35 -32.05 24.75 -24.15
C LEU A 35 -32.26 26.12 -23.50
N ALA A 36 -31.18 26.73 -23.06
CA ALA A 36 -31.19 28.09 -22.52
C ALA A 36 -29.97 28.85 -23.00
N PHE A 37 -30.13 30.16 -23.21
CA PHE A 37 -29.06 31.02 -23.68
C PHE A 37 -29.06 32.37 -22.96
N ARG A 38 -27.91 33.04 -22.96
CA ARG A 38 -27.76 34.45 -22.60
C ARG A 38 -27.35 35.21 -23.85
N GLY A 39 -28.18 36.14 -24.28
CA GLY A 39 -27.89 37.06 -25.36
C GLY A 39 -27.76 38.49 -24.84
N ARG A 40 -26.91 39.31 -25.46
CA ARG A 40 -26.88 40.76 -25.24
C ARG A 40 -26.59 41.48 -26.54
N ASP A 41 -27.33 42.54 -26.80
CA ASP A 41 -27.15 43.39 -27.98
C ASP A 41 -27.51 44.85 -27.63
N ASP A 42 -26.79 45.81 -28.21
CA ASP A 42 -26.96 47.25 -27.99
C ASP A 42 -28.01 47.88 -28.94
N HIS A 43 -28.27 47.27 -30.10
CA HIS A 43 -29.26 47.74 -31.09
C HIS A 43 -30.50 46.84 -31.23
N GLY A 44 -30.56 45.74 -30.48
CA GLY A 44 -31.65 44.77 -30.46
C GLY A 44 -31.47 43.65 -31.49
N VAL A 45 -31.95 42.45 -31.18
CA VAL A 45 -31.81 41.26 -32.04
C VAL A 45 -32.98 41.14 -33.02
N VAL A 46 -32.68 40.98 -34.31
CA VAL A 46 -33.69 40.78 -35.38
C VAL A 46 -33.96 39.32 -35.68
N LYS A 47 -32.96 38.45 -35.49
CA LYS A 47 -33.05 37.03 -35.83
C LYS A 47 -32.32 36.18 -34.80
N SER A 48 -32.98 35.14 -34.34
CA SER A 48 -32.42 34.17 -33.39
C SER A 48 -32.67 32.77 -33.93
N VAL A 49 -31.62 31.96 -34.03
CA VAL A 49 -31.72 30.59 -34.55
C VAL A 49 -30.99 29.59 -33.68
N VAL A 50 -31.58 28.40 -33.54
CA VAL A 50 -30.88 27.20 -33.10
C VAL A 50 -30.32 26.53 -34.35
N ALA A 51 -29.01 26.46 -34.45
CA ALA A 51 -28.30 25.73 -35.49
C ALA A 51 -27.95 24.33 -34.98
N TYR A 52 -28.34 23.29 -35.70
CA TYR A 52 -28.03 21.91 -35.33
C TYR A 52 -27.50 21.06 -36.48
N ARG A 53 -26.77 19.98 -36.12
CA ARG A 53 -26.25 18.96 -37.05
C ARG A 53 -26.40 17.58 -36.43
N VAL A 54 -26.76 16.58 -37.23
CA VAL A 54 -26.73 15.17 -36.82
C VAL A 54 -25.48 14.53 -37.44
N ASP A 55 -24.61 13.90 -36.66
CA ASP A 55 -23.43 13.17 -37.17
C ASP A 55 -22.51 13.93 -38.14
N LYS A 56 -22.43 15.26 -37.98
CA LYS A 56 -21.65 16.17 -38.84
C LYS A 56 -22.20 16.30 -40.28
N THR A 57 -23.48 16.00 -40.51
CA THR A 57 -24.19 16.34 -41.75
C THR A 57 -24.42 17.85 -41.89
N GLU A 58 -25.10 18.26 -42.97
CA GLU A 58 -25.44 19.65 -43.25
C GLU A 58 -26.19 20.31 -42.09
N GLU A 59 -25.88 21.60 -41.85
CA GLU A 59 -26.42 22.34 -40.71
C GLU A 59 -27.82 22.87 -40.99
N GLU A 60 -28.76 22.49 -40.14
CA GLU A 60 -30.13 22.98 -40.17
C GLU A 60 -30.32 24.09 -39.14
N LYS A 61 -31.17 25.07 -39.45
CA LYS A 61 -31.41 26.25 -38.60
C LYS A 61 -32.89 26.45 -38.34
N ILE A 62 -33.27 26.48 -37.06
CA ILE A 62 -34.65 26.70 -36.62
C ILE A 62 -34.76 28.07 -35.98
N LEU A 63 -35.75 28.85 -36.40
CA LEU A 63 -36.04 30.16 -35.83
C LEU A 63 -36.74 30.00 -34.48
N PHE A 64 -36.35 30.84 -33.51
CA PHE A 64 -37.06 30.99 -32.26
C PHE A 64 -37.20 32.47 -31.90
N ASN A 65 -38.19 32.79 -31.07
CA ASN A 65 -38.49 34.16 -30.65
C ASN A 65 -38.13 34.35 -29.17
N PRO A 66 -36.98 34.96 -28.85
CA PRO A 66 -36.62 35.25 -27.48
C PRO A 66 -37.49 36.35 -26.86
N ALA A 67 -37.60 36.34 -25.53
CA ALA A 67 -38.25 37.40 -24.78
C ALA A 67 -37.43 38.70 -24.90
N LYS A 68 -38.11 39.83 -25.11
CA LYS A 68 -37.48 41.15 -25.19
C LYS A 68 -37.67 41.90 -23.87
N PRO A 69 -36.68 42.68 -23.40
CA PRO A 69 -35.36 42.92 -24.01
C PRO A 69 -34.37 41.74 -23.83
N ILE A 70 -33.35 41.68 -24.70
CA ILE A 70 -32.24 40.70 -24.62
C ILE A 70 -31.04 41.43 -24.00
N ASP A 71 -31.00 41.47 -22.67
CA ASP A 71 -30.12 42.32 -21.87
C ASP A 71 -29.02 41.54 -21.12
N GLY A 72 -28.86 40.25 -21.42
CA GLY A 72 -27.92 39.35 -20.77
C GLY A 72 -28.56 38.40 -19.75
N VAL A 73 -29.86 38.52 -19.48
CA VAL A 73 -30.60 37.56 -18.65
C VAL A 73 -30.76 36.23 -19.39
N GLU A 74 -30.70 35.12 -18.66
CA GLU A 74 -30.89 33.78 -19.19
C GLU A 74 -32.33 33.56 -19.65
N GLN A 75 -32.49 33.01 -20.85
CA GLN A 75 -33.80 32.72 -21.44
C GLN A 75 -33.85 31.27 -21.92
N VAL A 76 -34.95 30.58 -21.59
CA VAL A 76 -35.24 29.23 -22.07
C VAL A 76 -35.79 29.31 -23.49
N ILE A 77 -35.26 28.47 -24.38
CA ILE A 77 -35.71 28.31 -25.76
C ILE A 77 -36.81 27.25 -25.76
N ASP A 78 -38.00 27.63 -26.22
CA ASP A 78 -39.11 26.69 -26.45
C ASP A 78 -38.84 25.84 -27.70
N TRP A 79 -37.92 24.89 -27.56
CA TRP A 79 -37.52 23.95 -28.60
C TRP A 79 -37.28 22.57 -28.00
N ASP A 80 -38.09 21.60 -28.42
CA ASP A 80 -37.89 20.19 -28.09
C ASP A 80 -37.35 19.45 -29.31
N TYR A 81 -36.08 19.05 -29.24
CA TYR A 81 -35.44 18.30 -30.32
C TYR A 81 -36.17 16.99 -30.64
N ARG A 82 -36.91 16.40 -29.68
CA ARG A 82 -37.65 15.14 -29.88
C ARG A 82 -38.85 15.32 -30.81
N ALA A 83 -39.41 16.53 -30.87
CA ALA A 83 -40.49 16.87 -31.79
C ALA A 83 -39.98 17.11 -33.23
N VAL A 84 -38.71 17.50 -33.36
CA VAL A 84 -38.08 17.85 -34.65
C VAL A 84 -37.30 16.67 -35.24
N LEU A 85 -36.57 15.93 -34.40
CA LEU A 85 -35.68 14.84 -34.76
C LEU A 85 -36.31 13.50 -34.36
N THR A 86 -37.39 13.11 -35.04
CA THR A 86 -38.18 11.92 -34.68
C THR A 86 -37.51 10.59 -35.02
N ASN A 87 -36.48 10.61 -35.88
CA ASN A 87 -35.82 9.40 -36.41
C ASN A 87 -34.40 9.20 -35.86
N LEU A 88 -34.08 9.78 -34.70
CA LEU A 88 -32.78 9.59 -34.05
C LEU A 88 -32.59 8.12 -33.64
N VAL A 89 -31.44 7.55 -33.99
CA VAL A 89 -31.03 6.20 -33.57
C VAL A 89 -29.86 6.23 -32.61
N VAL A 90 -29.67 5.13 -31.87
CA VAL A 90 -28.53 4.95 -30.98
C VAL A 90 -27.21 5.03 -31.77
N GLY A 91 -26.20 5.69 -31.17
CA GLY A 91 -24.89 5.89 -31.77
C GLY A 91 -24.74 7.24 -32.48
N GLN A 92 -25.86 7.90 -32.79
CA GLN A 92 -25.85 9.23 -33.39
C GLN A 92 -25.54 10.33 -32.37
N ALA A 93 -25.07 11.47 -32.86
CA ALA A 93 -24.87 12.65 -32.06
C ALA A 93 -25.43 13.91 -32.70
N VAL A 94 -26.07 14.75 -31.89
CA VAL A 94 -26.62 16.04 -32.29
C VAL A 94 -25.72 17.15 -31.77
N SER A 95 -25.18 17.98 -32.65
CA SER A 95 -24.41 19.18 -32.30
C SER A 95 -25.31 20.41 -32.40
N LEU A 96 -25.30 21.28 -31.40
CA LEU A 96 -26.21 22.41 -31.23
C LEU A 96 -25.43 23.70 -30.95
N ALA A 97 -25.87 24.82 -31.53
CA ALA A 97 -25.39 26.16 -31.20
C ALA A 97 -26.53 27.18 -31.37
N VAL A 98 -26.45 28.31 -30.67
CA VAL A 98 -27.38 29.43 -30.84
C VAL A 98 -26.68 30.54 -31.59
N GLU A 99 -27.33 31.08 -32.61
CA GLU A 99 -26.87 32.27 -33.35
C GLU A 99 -27.86 33.41 -33.18
N LEU A 100 -27.35 34.60 -32.89
CA LEU A 100 -28.11 35.85 -32.86
C LEU A 100 -27.61 36.78 -33.97
N ALA A 101 -28.53 37.53 -34.57
CA ALA A 101 -28.22 38.61 -35.51
C ALA A 101 -28.80 39.94 -35.01
N ASP A 102 -28.00 41.00 -35.01
CA ASP A 102 -28.43 42.34 -34.65
C ASP A 102 -29.50 42.89 -35.62
N ALA A 103 -30.19 43.94 -35.19
CA ALA A 103 -31.19 44.67 -35.97
C ALA A 103 -30.59 45.84 -36.76
N TYR A 104 -29.29 46.11 -36.61
CA TYR A 104 -28.60 47.19 -37.29
C TYR A 104 -27.77 46.66 -38.46
N PRO A 105 -28.27 46.69 -39.71
CA PRO A 105 -27.51 46.20 -40.85
C PRO A 105 -26.37 47.17 -41.19
N GLY A 106 -25.13 46.74 -40.98
CA GLY A 106 -23.95 47.37 -41.60
C GLY A 106 -23.93 47.15 -43.12
N GLU A 107 -22.93 47.70 -43.82
CA GLU A 107 -22.79 47.60 -45.29
C GLU A 107 -22.75 46.16 -45.82
N ASN A 108 -22.38 45.18 -44.97
CA ASN A 108 -22.29 43.76 -45.30
C ASN A 108 -23.44 42.91 -44.72
N GLY A 109 -24.51 43.53 -44.23
CA GLY A 109 -25.63 42.88 -43.54
C GLY A 109 -25.51 42.91 -42.01
N PRO A 110 -26.51 42.37 -41.28
CA PRO A 110 -26.54 42.38 -39.82
C PRO A 110 -25.41 41.52 -39.23
N HIS A 111 -24.74 42.00 -38.18
CA HIS A 111 -23.69 41.24 -37.50
C HIS A 111 -24.29 40.02 -36.81
N ARG A 112 -23.54 38.93 -36.82
CA ARG A 112 -23.94 37.65 -36.23
C ARG A 112 -22.95 37.20 -35.20
N ALA A 113 -23.46 36.65 -34.11
CA ALA A 113 -22.68 35.95 -33.12
C ALA A 113 -23.23 34.56 -32.89
N ARG A 114 -22.33 33.63 -32.59
CA ARG A 114 -22.63 32.21 -32.40
C ARG A 114 -22.05 31.74 -31.08
N SER A 115 -22.81 30.94 -30.36
CA SER A 115 -22.35 30.31 -29.12
C SER A 115 -21.31 29.23 -29.40
N GLU A 116 -20.63 28.77 -28.36
CA GLU A 116 -19.94 27.48 -28.42
C GLU A 116 -20.94 26.37 -28.81
N THR A 117 -20.44 25.36 -29.51
CA THR A 117 -21.24 24.21 -29.93
C THR A 117 -21.27 23.16 -28.81
N ARG A 118 -22.46 22.63 -28.51
CA ARG A 118 -22.69 21.56 -27.55
C ARG A 118 -23.12 20.29 -28.26
N ARG A 119 -22.60 19.14 -27.84
CA ARG A 119 -22.89 17.83 -28.44
C ARG A 119 -23.71 16.97 -27.49
N ILE A 120 -24.80 16.41 -28.00
CA ILE A 120 -25.60 15.37 -27.37
C ILE A 120 -25.25 14.05 -28.06
N GLN A 121 -24.74 13.07 -27.32
CA GLN A 121 -24.47 11.74 -27.84
C GLN A 121 -25.54 10.76 -27.35
N PHE A 122 -26.20 10.07 -28.28
CA PHE A 122 -27.25 9.11 -27.96
C PHE A 122 -26.69 7.70 -27.83
N MET A 123 -26.93 7.07 -26.68
CA MET A 123 -26.42 5.73 -26.36
C MET A 123 -27.57 4.76 -26.07
N THR A 124 -27.27 3.46 -26.08
CA THR A 124 -28.20 2.47 -25.50
C THR A 124 -28.33 2.72 -24.00
N MET A 125 -29.41 2.21 -23.39
CA MET A 125 -29.55 2.23 -21.94
C MET A 125 -28.41 1.48 -21.26
N GLU A 126 -27.98 0.35 -21.83
CA GLU A 126 -26.88 -0.47 -21.31
C GLU A 126 -25.55 0.29 -21.29
N ASP A 127 -25.16 0.91 -22.41
CA ASP A 127 -23.93 1.68 -22.50
C ASP A 127 -23.94 2.92 -21.59
N TYR A 128 -25.10 3.58 -21.47
CA TYR A 128 -25.28 4.70 -20.55
C TYR A 128 -25.09 4.25 -19.09
N LEU A 129 -25.71 3.13 -18.69
CA LEU A 129 -25.56 2.58 -17.34
C LEU A 129 -24.11 2.16 -17.06
N ALA A 130 -23.41 1.60 -18.06
CA ALA A 130 -21.98 1.30 -17.94
C ALA A 130 -21.13 2.57 -17.74
N GLN A 131 -21.50 3.68 -18.39
CA GLN A 131 -20.86 4.97 -18.16
C GLN A 131 -21.14 5.53 -16.75
N VAL A 132 -22.38 5.42 -16.27
CA VAL A 132 -22.76 5.78 -14.90
C VAL A 132 -21.96 4.96 -13.89
N GLU A 133 -21.84 3.65 -14.08
CA GLU A 133 -21.05 2.78 -13.19
C GLU A 133 -19.58 3.22 -13.16
N LYS A 134 -19.01 3.60 -14.32
CA LYS A 134 -17.65 4.14 -14.41
C LYS A 134 -17.51 5.47 -13.68
N GLN A 135 -18.50 6.37 -13.77
CA GLN A 135 -18.50 7.63 -13.02
C GLN A 135 -18.62 7.38 -11.53
N GLN A 136 -19.52 6.50 -11.10
CA GLN A 136 -19.67 6.09 -9.71
C GLN A 136 -18.35 5.54 -9.15
N LYS A 137 -17.69 4.60 -9.86
CA LYS A 137 -16.37 4.07 -9.46
C LYS A 137 -15.31 5.17 -9.30
N ARG A 138 -15.34 6.22 -10.13
CA ARG A 138 -14.44 7.39 -10.01
C ARG A 138 -14.73 8.21 -8.76
N LEU A 139 -15.99 8.51 -8.48
CA LEU A 139 -16.40 9.25 -7.27
C LEU A 139 -16.02 8.47 -6.01
N LEU A 140 -16.26 7.16 -6.00
CA LEU A 140 -15.87 6.27 -4.91
C LEU A 140 -14.34 6.18 -4.74
N SER A 141 -13.57 6.22 -5.84
CA SER A 141 -12.11 6.33 -5.78
C SER A 141 -11.62 7.63 -5.14
N GLN A 142 -12.30 8.75 -5.41
CA GLN A 142 -11.99 10.03 -4.76
C GLN A 142 -12.27 9.99 -3.25
N LEU A 143 -13.39 9.39 -2.83
CA LEU A 143 -13.70 9.19 -1.42
C LEU A 143 -12.60 8.41 -0.69
N ARG A 144 -12.15 7.30 -1.29
CA ARG A 144 -11.06 6.47 -0.75
C ARG A 144 -9.76 7.26 -0.59
N SER A 145 -9.42 8.08 -1.58
CA SER A 145 -8.24 8.94 -1.51
C SER A 145 -8.36 9.98 -0.40
N ILE A 146 -9.52 10.59 -0.20
CA ILE A 146 -9.76 11.56 0.88
C ILE A 146 -9.61 10.89 2.25
N TYR A 147 -10.21 9.71 2.44
CA TYR A 147 -10.05 8.94 3.68
C TYR A 147 -8.59 8.61 3.99
N ARG A 148 -7.83 8.07 3.02
CA ARG A 148 -6.41 7.72 3.21
C ARG A 148 -5.58 8.94 3.57
N GLU A 149 -5.85 10.06 2.91
CA GLU A 149 -5.19 11.33 3.19
C GLU A 149 -5.47 11.81 4.61
N GLU A 150 -6.73 11.79 5.07
CA GLU A 150 -7.08 12.21 6.43
C GLU A 150 -6.44 11.31 7.50
N ARG A 151 -6.29 10.00 7.19
CA ARG A 151 -5.59 9.06 8.07
C ARG A 151 -4.08 9.36 8.15
N GLU A 152 -3.45 9.79 7.06
CA GLU A 152 -2.06 10.28 7.06
C GLU A 152 -1.93 11.57 7.86
N VAL A 153 -2.88 12.51 7.72
CA VAL A 153 -2.90 13.75 8.51
C VAL A 153 -3.01 13.42 10.00
N TYR A 154 -3.85 12.47 10.38
CA TYR A 154 -3.93 12.00 11.76
C TYR A 154 -2.58 11.51 12.29
N GLU A 155 -1.84 10.69 11.53
CA GLU A 155 -0.51 10.23 11.95
C GLU A 155 0.48 11.40 12.14
N THR A 156 0.47 12.38 11.22
CA THR A 156 1.32 13.58 11.35
C THR A 156 0.94 14.39 12.57
N VAL A 157 -0.34 14.70 12.77
CA VAL A 157 -0.83 15.49 13.90
C VAL A 157 -0.54 14.79 15.22
N MET A 158 -0.73 13.47 15.31
CA MET A 158 -0.43 12.69 16.51
C MET A 158 1.05 12.80 16.94
N ARG A 159 1.98 12.89 15.97
CA ARG A 159 3.43 12.92 16.21
C ARG A 159 4.02 14.32 16.38
N LEU A 160 3.22 15.38 16.31
CA LEU A 160 3.72 16.74 16.46
C LEU A 160 4.43 16.93 17.79
N ASP A 161 5.66 17.43 17.74
CA ASP A 161 6.40 17.88 18.90
C ASP A 161 6.45 19.41 18.93
N ARG A 162 6.10 20.00 20.07
CA ARG A 162 6.17 21.44 20.31
C ARG A 162 7.58 21.98 20.37
N SER A 163 8.54 21.13 20.72
CA SER A 163 9.94 21.53 20.77
C SER A 163 10.50 21.79 19.37
N ASP A 164 9.83 21.30 18.33
CA ASP A 164 10.22 21.47 16.95
C ASP A 164 10.05 22.94 16.49
N PRO A 165 11.10 23.58 15.94
CA PRO A 165 11.01 24.93 15.38
C PRO A 165 9.91 25.09 14.31
N ILE A 166 9.51 24.02 13.61
CA ILE A 166 8.44 24.08 12.60
C ILE A 166 7.04 23.79 13.15
N PHE A 167 6.87 23.53 14.45
CA PHE A 167 5.59 23.12 15.05
C PHE A 167 4.40 24.00 14.65
N ILE A 168 4.52 25.33 14.80
CA ILE A 168 3.43 26.26 14.49
C ILE A 168 3.11 26.25 12.99
N GLN A 169 4.14 26.19 12.14
CA GLN A 169 3.99 26.17 10.69
C GLN A 169 3.29 24.89 10.24
N THR A 170 3.66 23.75 10.82
CA THR A 170 3.00 22.47 10.56
C THR A 170 1.53 22.50 11.00
N CYS A 171 1.22 23.05 12.19
CA CYS A 171 -0.16 23.18 12.63
C CYS A 171 -1.02 24.05 11.68
N GLN A 172 -0.46 25.14 11.18
CA GLN A 172 -1.13 26.03 10.22
C GLN A 172 -1.31 25.36 8.86
N LEU A 173 -0.30 24.65 8.37
CA LEU A 173 -0.35 23.92 7.10
C LEU A 173 -1.44 22.84 7.16
N GLU A 174 -1.48 22.05 8.22
CA GLU A 174 -2.50 21.01 8.38
C GLU A 174 -3.90 21.63 8.55
N ALA A 175 -4.05 22.78 9.21
CA ALA A 175 -5.34 23.48 9.23
C ALA A 175 -5.83 23.89 7.83
N VAL A 176 -4.93 24.39 6.97
CA VAL A 176 -5.27 24.72 5.57
C VAL A 176 -5.59 23.46 4.77
N ARG A 177 -4.87 22.35 5.03
CA ARG A 177 -5.15 21.06 4.41
C ARG A 177 -6.54 20.55 4.75
N GLN A 178 -6.99 20.73 6.00
CA GLN A 178 -8.36 20.42 6.41
C GLN A 178 -9.40 21.24 5.63
N ASP A 179 -9.16 22.55 5.41
CA ASP A 179 -10.06 23.37 4.58
C ASP A 179 -10.12 22.89 3.12
N LEU A 180 -8.96 22.56 2.53
CA LEU A 180 -8.90 22.01 1.16
C LEU A 180 -9.61 20.66 1.06
N MET A 181 -9.48 19.82 2.08
CA MET A 181 -10.18 18.54 2.16
C MET A 181 -11.70 18.75 2.25
N ARG A 182 -12.14 19.72 3.05
CA ARG A 182 -13.55 20.11 3.18
C ARG A 182 -14.13 20.50 1.83
N GLU A 183 -13.44 21.32 1.05
CA GLU A 183 -13.87 21.73 -0.30
C GLU A 183 -13.88 20.57 -1.29
N ARG A 184 -12.91 19.65 -1.21
CA ARG A 184 -12.91 18.42 -2.02
C ARG A 184 -14.10 17.50 -1.69
N ILE A 185 -14.45 17.36 -0.41
CA ILE A 185 -15.63 16.60 0.02
C ILE A 185 -16.91 17.24 -0.53
N LYS A 186 -17.05 18.58 -0.44
CA LYS A 186 -18.21 19.28 -0.99
C LYS A 186 -18.32 19.14 -2.51
N LYS A 187 -17.19 19.22 -3.21
CA LYS A 187 -17.15 18.98 -4.66
C LYS A 187 -17.57 17.56 -5.01
N LEU A 188 -17.10 16.56 -4.25
CA LEU A 188 -17.51 15.17 -4.42
C LEU A 188 -19.01 15.00 -4.21
N ALA A 189 -19.57 15.60 -3.14
CA ALA A 189 -21.00 15.60 -2.86
C ALA A 189 -21.82 16.27 -3.97
N ALA A 190 -21.32 17.37 -4.55
CA ALA A 190 -21.94 18.03 -5.71
C ALA A 190 -21.93 17.12 -6.96
N SER A 191 -20.82 16.42 -7.24
CA SER A 191 -20.76 15.48 -8.36
C SER A 191 -21.67 14.25 -8.19
N MET A 192 -21.95 13.83 -6.95
CA MET A 192 -22.96 12.79 -6.68
C MET A 192 -24.39 13.30 -6.95
N ASP A 193 -24.67 14.56 -6.63
CA ASP A 193 -25.95 15.23 -6.95
C ASP A 193 -26.14 15.35 -8.46
N GLU A 194 -25.11 15.81 -9.18
CA GLU A 194 -25.11 15.90 -10.65
C GLU A 194 -25.38 14.54 -11.31
N LEU A 195 -24.77 13.46 -10.80
CA LEU A 195 -25.01 12.10 -11.31
C LEU A 195 -26.45 11.65 -11.07
N THR A 196 -27.00 11.97 -9.90
CA THR A 196 -28.39 11.63 -9.53
C THR A 196 -29.40 12.39 -10.40
N GLN A 197 -29.13 13.67 -10.66
CA GLN A 197 -29.93 14.49 -11.58
C GLN A 197 -29.81 13.99 -13.03
N ASP A 198 -28.64 13.54 -13.46
CA ASP A 198 -28.43 12.98 -14.81
C ASP A 198 -29.19 11.66 -15.01
N LEU A 199 -29.20 10.79 -13.99
CA LEU A 199 -30.02 9.56 -13.97
C LEU A 199 -31.51 9.89 -14.11
N ALA A 200 -31.99 10.86 -13.34
CA ALA A 200 -33.39 11.31 -13.41
C ALA A 200 -33.73 11.90 -14.79
N ALA A 201 -32.83 12.70 -15.38
CA ALA A 201 -33.01 13.27 -16.71
C ALA A 201 -33.10 12.20 -17.82
N ASN A 202 -32.41 11.07 -17.64
CA ASN A 202 -32.49 9.90 -18.52
C ASN A 202 -33.64 8.94 -18.18
N SER A 203 -34.58 9.35 -17.31
CA SER A 203 -35.75 8.56 -16.88
C SER A 203 -35.39 7.21 -16.27
N ILE A 204 -34.23 7.11 -15.60
CA ILE A 204 -33.81 5.89 -14.91
C ILE A 204 -34.41 5.87 -13.52
N THR A 205 -35.21 4.85 -13.25
CA THR A 205 -36.01 4.70 -12.03
C THR A 205 -35.36 3.79 -10.98
N ASN A 206 -34.03 3.59 -11.03
CA ASN A 206 -33.34 2.76 -10.04
C ASN A 206 -33.28 3.48 -8.68
N LEU A 207 -34.37 3.35 -7.91
CA LEU A 207 -34.57 4.00 -6.62
C LEU A 207 -33.48 3.62 -5.61
N ALA A 208 -32.94 2.39 -5.67
CA ALA A 208 -31.89 1.95 -4.76
C ALA A 208 -30.56 2.66 -5.04
N LEU A 209 -30.18 2.81 -6.32
CA LEU A 209 -28.96 3.53 -6.69
C LEU A 209 -29.05 5.02 -6.33
N THR A 210 -30.16 5.66 -6.69
CA THR A 210 -30.42 7.08 -6.38
C THR A 210 -30.40 7.32 -4.87
N ALA A 211 -31.13 6.51 -4.08
CA ALA A 211 -31.14 6.64 -2.62
C ALA A 211 -29.76 6.44 -2.00
N SER A 212 -28.96 5.51 -2.53
CA SER A 212 -27.58 5.28 -2.06
C SER A 212 -26.67 6.48 -2.32
N LEU A 213 -26.73 7.08 -3.51
CA LEU A 213 -25.98 8.28 -3.85
C LEU A 213 -26.41 9.49 -3.02
N ASP A 214 -27.72 9.67 -2.80
CA ASP A 214 -28.26 10.74 -1.97
C ASP A 214 -27.84 10.60 -0.49
N GLN A 215 -27.86 9.37 0.03
CA GLN A 215 -27.39 9.09 1.40
C GLN A 215 -25.90 9.40 1.53
N LEU A 216 -25.05 8.89 0.63
CA LEU A 216 -23.62 9.18 0.62
C LEU A 216 -23.34 10.68 0.53
N ARG A 217 -24.07 11.40 -0.34
CA ARG A 217 -23.97 12.86 -0.45
C ARG A 217 -24.30 13.55 0.87
N SER A 218 -25.42 13.17 1.49
CA SER A 218 -25.83 13.74 2.79
C SER A 218 -24.76 13.51 3.86
N ASP A 219 -24.25 12.29 3.97
CA ASP A 219 -23.24 11.93 4.96
C ASP A 219 -21.92 12.68 4.72
N LEU A 220 -21.51 12.85 3.46
CA LEU A 220 -20.32 13.65 3.11
C LEU A 220 -20.47 15.12 3.52
N LEU A 221 -21.66 15.71 3.35
CA LEU A 221 -21.91 17.09 3.79
C LEU A 221 -21.85 17.22 5.31
N VAL A 222 -22.42 16.25 6.04
CA VAL A 222 -22.32 16.20 7.51
C VAL A 222 -20.86 16.10 7.96
N ILE A 223 -20.07 15.20 7.35
CA ILE A 223 -18.64 15.04 7.67
C ILE A 223 -17.86 16.33 7.38
N SER A 224 -18.13 16.97 6.24
CA SER A 224 -17.51 18.24 5.84
C SER A 224 -17.74 19.35 6.87
N ASP A 225 -18.99 19.49 7.35
CA ASP A 225 -19.39 20.60 8.19
C ASP A 225 -19.17 20.36 9.68
N GLN A 226 -19.27 19.11 10.15
CA GLN A 226 -19.19 18.78 11.58
C GLN A 226 -17.86 18.16 12.00
N HIS A 227 -17.14 17.47 11.12
CA HIS A 227 -15.89 16.80 11.51
C HIS A 227 -14.67 17.55 10.97
N VAL A 228 -14.58 17.72 9.65
CA VAL A 228 -13.40 18.35 9.01
C VAL A 228 -13.28 19.83 9.37
N SER A 229 -14.40 20.54 9.42
CA SER A 229 -14.44 21.95 9.88
C SER A 229 -13.95 22.11 11.32
N GLU A 230 -14.36 21.22 12.23
CA GLU A 230 -13.94 21.23 13.63
C GLU A 230 -12.46 20.86 13.78
N ALA A 231 -11.95 19.91 12.98
CA ALA A 231 -10.54 19.58 12.92
C ALA A 231 -9.69 20.78 12.49
N ALA A 232 -10.11 21.52 11.45
CA ALA A 232 -9.46 22.75 11.03
C ALA A 232 -9.45 23.81 12.16
N ALA A 233 -10.57 23.98 12.86
CA ALA A 233 -10.68 24.91 13.98
C ALA A 233 -9.74 24.51 15.15
N ALA A 234 -9.68 23.23 15.49
CA ALA A 234 -8.82 22.71 16.55
C ALA A 234 -7.33 22.86 16.22
N MET A 235 -6.92 22.66 14.95
CA MET A 235 -5.54 22.89 14.52
C MET A 235 -5.14 24.37 14.58
N ARG A 236 -6.03 25.30 14.19
CA ARG A 236 -5.79 26.74 14.36
C ARG A 236 -5.68 27.14 15.82
N ALA A 237 -6.54 26.58 16.68
CA ALA A 237 -6.46 26.80 18.12
C ALA A 237 -5.11 26.30 18.67
N LEU A 238 -4.68 25.10 18.27
CA LEU A 238 -3.39 24.52 18.66
C LEU A 238 -2.20 25.40 18.25
N ALA A 239 -2.22 25.97 17.03
CA ALA A 239 -1.20 26.89 16.56
C ALA A 239 -1.15 28.19 17.39
N SER A 240 -2.31 28.67 17.85
CA SER A 240 -2.45 29.92 18.60
C SER A 240 -2.09 29.80 20.10
N ASP A 241 -2.18 28.60 20.68
CA ASP A 241 -2.07 28.39 22.14
C ASP A 241 -0.66 27.96 22.60
N SER A 242 0.37 28.20 21.76
CA SER A 242 1.76 27.75 21.95
C SER A 242 2.47 28.30 23.21
N ALA A 243 1.83 29.21 23.98
CA ALA A 243 2.42 29.89 25.14
C ALA A 243 1.72 29.66 26.50
N ARG A 244 0.65 28.84 26.61
CA ARG A 244 -0.15 28.70 27.86
C ARG A 244 -0.06 27.32 28.54
N LYS A 245 -0.16 27.32 29.88
CA LYS A 245 -0.33 26.10 30.70
C LYS A 245 -1.67 25.43 30.38
N GLY A 246 -1.65 24.17 29.94
CA GLY A 246 -2.79 23.44 29.38
C GLY A 246 -2.54 22.87 27.97
N ALA A 247 -1.32 23.05 27.46
CA ALA A 247 -0.97 22.79 26.09
C ALA A 247 -1.21 21.31 25.67
N ASP A 248 -0.86 20.29 26.46
CA ASP A 248 -0.98 18.88 26.03
C ASP A 248 -2.43 18.43 25.76
N THR A 249 -3.42 19.04 26.41
CA THR A 249 -4.83 18.76 26.14
C THR A 249 -5.30 19.33 24.80
N ALA A 250 -4.75 20.48 24.37
CA ALA A 250 -5.09 21.08 23.08
C ALA A 250 -4.56 20.24 21.90
N HIS A 251 -3.37 19.66 22.04
CA HIS A 251 -2.79 18.76 21.03
C HIS A 251 -3.59 17.46 20.94
N ALA A 252 -3.88 16.83 22.07
CA ALA A 252 -4.73 15.64 22.13
C ALA A 252 -6.12 15.91 21.53
N HIS A 253 -6.69 17.09 21.79
CA HIS A 253 -7.98 17.47 21.21
C HIS A 253 -7.92 17.61 19.69
N ALA A 254 -6.91 18.29 19.14
CA ALA A 254 -6.75 18.46 17.70
C ALA A 254 -6.55 17.11 16.99
N ALA A 255 -5.68 16.25 17.55
CA ALA A 255 -5.50 14.88 17.06
C ALA A 255 -6.80 14.08 17.09
N GLN A 256 -7.61 14.20 18.16
CA GLN A 256 -8.92 13.55 18.26
C GLN A 256 -9.90 14.02 17.18
N ARG A 257 -9.94 15.32 16.87
CA ARG A 257 -10.86 15.86 15.84
C ARG A 257 -10.50 15.35 14.45
N VAL A 258 -9.22 15.37 14.07
CA VAL A 258 -8.73 14.78 12.81
C VAL A 258 -9.03 13.28 12.76
N ASN A 259 -8.79 12.55 13.86
CA ASN A 259 -9.12 11.13 13.95
C ASN A 259 -10.62 10.87 13.75
N SER A 260 -11.48 11.72 14.32
CA SER A 260 -12.93 11.63 14.14
C SER A 260 -13.32 11.80 12.68
N SER A 261 -12.77 12.80 11.98
CA SER A 261 -12.98 12.98 10.53
C SER A 261 -12.59 11.74 9.74
N ALA A 262 -11.40 11.20 10.00
CA ALA A 262 -10.91 9.98 9.34
C ALA A 262 -11.84 8.79 9.58
N ARG A 263 -12.32 8.62 10.81
CA ARG A 263 -13.22 7.53 11.22
C ARG A 263 -14.55 7.59 10.49
N GLU A 264 -15.19 8.76 10.44
CA GLU A 264 -16.48 8.91 9.74
C GLU A 264 -16.34 8.67 8.23
N LEU A 265 -15.26 9.19 7.61
CA LEU A 265 -14.95 8.90 6.21
C LEU A 265 -14.71 7.40 5.99
N GLY A 266 -13.99 6.75 6.90
CA GLY A 266 -13.74 5.31 6.87
C GLY A 266 -15.03 4.49 6.89
N LEU A 267 -16.00 4.86 7.72
CA LEU A 267 -17.30 4.19 7.77
C LEU A 267 -18.05 4.26 6.43
N LEU A 268 -17.94 5.37 5.68
CA LEU A 268 -18.50 5.43 4.32
C LEU A 268 -17.75 4.50 3.35
N VAL A 269 -16.42 4.44 3.45
CA VAL A 269 -15.58 3.59 2.59
C VAL A 269 -15.81 2.09 2.83
N LEU A 270 -16.11 1.66 4.06
CA LEU A 270 -16.44 0.25 4.37
C LEU A 270 -17.58 -0.30 3.50
N HIS A 271 -18.51 0.55 3.08
CA HIS A 271 -19.68 0.12 2.34
C HIS A 271 -19.46 0.02 0.82
N LEU A 272 -18.27 0.33 0.31
CA LEU A 272 -17.99 0.36 -1.13
C LEU A 272 -17.72 -1.03 -1.74
N GLY A 273 -17.05 -1.91 -1.00
CA GLY A 273 -16.67 -3.25 -1.43
C GLY A 273 -15.79 -3.95 -0.39
N PHE A 274 -15.57 -5.26 -0.52
CA PHE A 274 -14.81 -6.02 0.49
C PHE A 274 -13.33 -5.65 0.55
N GLU A 275 -12.69 -5.35 -0.59
CA GLU A 275 -11.31 -4.85 -0.62
C GLU A 275 -11.15 -3.54 0.15
N ASP A 276 -12.03 -2.58 -0.12
CA ASP A 276 -12.05 -1.28 0.53
C ASP A 276 -12.37 -1.44 2.03
N ALA A 277 -13.29 -2.36 2.37
CA ALA A 277 -13.63 -2.65 3.75
C ALA A 277 -12.46 -3.26 4.53
N ALA A 278 -11.71 -4.19 3.93
CA ALA A 278 -10.53 -4.79 4.55
C ALA A 278 -9.40 -3.76 4.75
N ASP A 279 -9.13 -2.89 3.76
CA ASP A 279 -8.13 -1.82 3.90
C ASP A 279 -8.52 -0.82 5.00
N VAL A 280 -9.78 -0.37 5.03
CA VAL A 280 -10.27 0.53 6.09
C VAL A 280 -10.18 -0.17 7.45
N MET A 281 -10.74 -1.37 7.60
CA MET A 281 -10.75 -2.10 8.85
C MET A 281 -9.33 -2.28 9.40
N GLY A 282 -8.38 -2.69 8.55
CA GLY A 282 -6.97 -2.81 8.94
C GLY A 282 -6.34 -1.49 9.37
N ARG A 283 -6.59 -0.38 8.65
CA ARG A 283 -6.07 0.96 9.01
C ARG A 283 -6.68 1.48 10.31
N GLU A 284 -7.97 1.22 10.54
CA GLU A 284 -8.63 1.57 11.79
C GLU A 284 -8.12 0.75 12.96
N MET A 285 -7.83 -0.56 12.76
CA MET A 285 -7.15 -1.38 13.79
C MET A 285 -5.78 -0.79 14.13
N HIS A 286 -5.00 -0.37 13.12
CA HIS A 286 -3.71 0.30 13.34
C HIS A 286 -3.86 1.58 14.18
N ALA A 287 -4.77 2.47 13.77
CA ALA A 287 -5.00 3.74 14.46
C ALA A 287 -5.54 3.53 15.88
N ALA A 288 -6.37 2.51 16.09
CA ALA A 288 -6.84 2.10 17.41
C ALA A 288 -5.69 1.56 18.27
N ALA A 289 -4.78 0.76 17.72
CA ALA A 289 -3.58 0.28 18.42
C ALA A 289 -2.66 1.44 18.82
N GLN A 290 -2.45 2.43 17.94
CA GLN A 290 -1.72 3.66 18.26
C GLN A 290 -2.37 4.45 19.40
N THR A 291 -3.70 4.63 19.33
CA THR A 291 -4.47 5.31 20.38
C THR A 291 -4.34 4.57 21.72
N GLN A 292 -4.48 3.24 21.69
CA GLN A 292 -4.39 2.40 22.88
C GLN A 292 -2.99 2.40 23.51
N ALA A 293 -1.93 2.39 22.69
CA ALA A 293 -0.55 2.49 23.15
C ALA A 293 -0.28 3.85 23.83
N ALA A 294 -0.79 4.95 23.24
CA ALA A 294 -0.69 6.27 23.85
C ALA A 294 -1.49 6.38 25.17
N LEU A 295 -2.67 5.77 25.25
CA LEU A 295 -3.44 5.69 26.50
C LEU A 295 -2.71 4.86 27.57
N ARG A 296 -2.10 3.74 27.17
CA ARG A 296 -1.30 2.91 28.05
C ARG A 296 -0.12 3.68 28.64
N LEU A 297 0.61 4.41 27.80
CA LEU A 297 1.69 5.30 28.25
C LEU A 297 1.20 6.27 29.34
N ARG A 298 0.09 6.98 29.09
CA ARG A 298 -0.47 7.93 30.05
C ARG A 298 -1.00 7.27 31.32
N THR A 299 -1.43 6.01 31.23
CA THR A 299 -1.88 5.20 32.38
C THR A 299 -0.70 4.84 33.31
N ILE A 300 0.48 4.56 32.73
CA ILE A 300 1.69 4.23 33.48
C ILE A 300 2.36 5.48 34.07
N MET A 301 2.31 6.62 33.37
CA MET A 301 2.96 7.85 33.80
C MET A 301 2.24 8.52 35.00
N PRO A 302 2.97 8.99 36.02
CA PRO A 302 2.37 9.71 37.15
C PRO A 302 1.87 11.10 36.72
N GLY A 303 0.75 11.55 37.31
CA GLY A 303 0.21 12.91 37.13
C GLY A 303 -0.88 13.05 36.05
N SER A 304 -1.27 11.96 35.39
CA SER A 304 -2.43 11.94 34.50
C SER A 304 -3.75 12.09 35.28
N LYS A 305 -4.71 12.84 34.74
CA LYS A 305 -6.05 12.91 35.32
C LYS A 305 -6.81 11.63 34.99
N LEU A 306 -7.11 10.84 36.02
CA LEU A 306 -7.79 9.55 35.87
C LEU A 306 -9.10 9.64 35.08
N GLN A 307 -9.93 10.65 35.35
CA GLN A 307 -11.20 10.83 34.65
C GLN A 307 -11.03 11.00 33.13
N GLU A 308 -10.04 11.80 32.69
CA GLU A 308 -9.77 11.98 31.26
C GLU A 308 -9.26 10.68 30.60
N LEU A 309 -8.53 9.83 31.34
CA LEU A 309 -8.08 8.53 30.85
C LEU A 309 -9.23 7.53 30.73
N VAL A 310 -10.13 7.50 31.72
CA VAL A 310 -11.34 6.67 31.70
C VAL A 310 -12.20 7.03 30.49
N GLU A 311 -12.50 8.32 30.31
CA GLU A 311 -13.31 8.81 29.18
C GLU A 311 -12.67 8.46 27.83
N ALA A 312 -11.34 8.64 27.70
CA ALA A 312 -10.65 8.30 26.45
C ALA A 312 -10.63 6.79 26.17
N GLN A 313 -10.50 5.96 27.21
CA GLN A 313 -10.55 4.51 27.12
C GLN A 313 -11.94 4.00 26.72
N GLU A 314 -13.00 4.59 27.27
CA GLU A 314 -14.40 4.29 26.91
C GLU A 314 -14.72 4.71 25.48
N ASN A 315 -14.29 5.91 25.07
CA ASN A 315 -14.47 6.42 23.71
C ASN A 315 -13.81 5.50 22.66
N LEU A 316 -12.63 4.94 22.97
CA LEU A 316 -11.99 3.96 22.08
C LEU A 316 -12.79 2.64 22.01
N GLY A 317 -13.35 2.18 23.14
CA GLY A 317 -14.24 1.03 23.19
C GLY A 317 -15.48 1.23 22.32
N GLN A 318 -16.17 2.35 22.49
CA GLN A 318 -17.37 2.70 21.71
C GLN A 318 -17.07 2.77 20.21
N TRP A 319 -15.92 3.37 19.84
CA TRP A 319 -15.48 3.41 18.46
C TRP A 319 -15.30 2.01 17.88
N LEU A 320 -14.55 1.12 18.55
CA LEU A 320 -14.30 -0.22 18.05
C LEU A 320 -15.60 -1.04 17.93
N THR A 321 -16.53 -0.90 18.88
CA THR A 321 -17.86 -1.51 18.77
C THR A 321 -18.61 -1.00 17.53
N ARG A 322 -18.60 0.31 17.27
CA ARG A 322 -19.26 0.89 16.09
C ARG A 322 -18.60 0.42 14.79
N LEU A 323 -17.27 0.36 14.75
CA LEU A 323 -16.49 -0.10 13.60
C LEU A 323 -16.80 -1.56 13.27
N PHE A 324 -16.78 -2.46 14.26
CA PHE A 324 -17.11 -3.87 14.06
C PHE A 324 -18.57 -4.05 13.62
N ALA A 325 -19.49 -3.24 14.15
CA ALA A 325 -20.89 -3.27 13.73
C ALA A 325 -21.09 -2.82 12.27
N ALA A 326 -20.24 -1.92 11.78
CA ALA A 326 -20.25 -1.39 10.41
C ALA A 326 -19.55 -2.29 9.38
N SER A 327 -19.00 -3.44 9.79
CA SER A 327 -18.50 -4.44 8.83
C SER A 327 -19.62 -4.81 7.83
N PRO A 328 -19.31 -4.95 6.53
CA PRO A 328 -20.32 -5.31 5.53
C PRO A 328 -21.06 -6.59 5.91
N LYS A 329 -22.39 -6.54 5.94
CA LYS A 329 -23.28 -7.68 6.21
C LYS A 329 -24.31 -7.81 5.10
N GLY A 330 -24.72 -9.04 4.82
CA GLY A 330 -25.78 -9.33 3.84
C GLY A 330 -25.43 -8.96 2.41
N LYS A 331 -24.14 -8.83 2.09
CA LYS A 331 -23.64 -8.70 0.72
C LYS A 331 -23.03 -10.03 0.30
N GLU A 332 -23.44 -10.49 -0.87
CA GLU A 332 -22.87 -11.67 -1.49
C GLU A 332 -21.49 -11.31 -2.09
N SER A 333 -20.48 -12.13 -1.81
CA SER A 333 -19.15 -12.02 -2.42
C SER A 333 -19.16 -12.54 -3.86
N ARG A 334 -18.10 -12.25 -4.60
CA ARG A 334 -17.72 -12.89 -5.85
C ARG A 334 -16.50 -13.77 -5.58
N ILE A 335 -16.20 -14.70 -6.48
CA ILE A 335 -15.00 -15.56 -6.34
C ILE A 335 -13.71 -14.73 -6.17
N GLU A 336 -13.62 -13.58 -6.86
CA GLU A 336 -12.45 -12.68 -6.81
C GLU A 336 -12.21 -12.04 -5.43
N ASP A 337 -13.28 -11.73 -4.68
CA ASP A 337 -13.20 -11.08 -3.36
C ASP A 337 -13.61 -11.99 -2.20
N ALA A 338 -13.92 -13.27 -2.48
CA ALA A 338 -14.41 -14.23 -1.49
C ALA A 338 -13.46 -14.44 -0.31
N LEU A 339 -12.15 -14.61 -0.55
CA LEU A 339 -11.19 -14.76 0.54
C LEU A 339 -11.00 -13.48 1.35
N ILE A 340 -11.20 -12.32 0.74
CA ILE A 340 -11.12 -11.02 1.42
C ILE A 340 -12.34 -10.83 2.31
N GLU A 341 -13.54 -11.12 1.78
CA GLU A 341 -14.78 -11.14 2.54
C GLU A 341 -14.69 -12.11 3.72
N PHE A 342 -14.26 -13.36 3.47
CA PHE A 342 -14.12 -14.38 4.49
C PHE A 342 -13.16 -13.93 5.59
N THR A 343 -11.96 -13.46 5.22
CA THR A 343 -10.95 -13.00 6.17
C THR A 343 -11.47 -11.82 6.99
N LEU A 344 -12.14 -10.85 6.36
CA LEU A 344 -12.72 -9.70 7.04
C LEU A 344 -13.76 -10.13 8.09
N THR A 345 -14.74 -10.93 7.66
CA THR A 345 -15.82 -11.42 8.53
C THR A 345 -15.26 -12.25 9.69
N ARG A 346 -14.31 -13.15 9.41
CA ARG A 346 -13.66 -14.00 10.42
C ARG A 346 -12.88 -13.18 11.44
N ILE A 347 -12.09 -12.20 11.01
CA ILE A 347 -11.29 -11.35 11.91
C ILE A 347 -12.18 -10.48 12.80
N VAL A 348 -13.22 -9.86 12.23
CA VAL A 348 -14.18 -9.07 13.01
C VAL A 348 -14.86 -9.95 14.06
N LYS A 349 -15.30 -11.16 13.67
CA LYS A 349 -15.90 -12.14 14.59
C LYS A 349 -14.93 -12.54 15.71
N GLN A 350 -13.66 -12.81 15.39
CA GLN A 350 -12.63 -13.15 16.39
C GLN A 350 -12.37 -12.01 17.37
N LEU A 351 -12.34 -10.75 16.92
CA LEU A 351 -12.17 -9.58 17.80
C LEU A 351 -13.38 -9.37 18.72
N VAL A 352 -14.59 -9.56 18.19
CA VAL A 352 -15.83 -9.46 18.98
C VAL A 352 -15.89 -10.58 20.02
N ASN A 353 -15.68 -11.83 19.62
CA ASN A 353 -15.73 -13.00 20.51
C ASN A 353 -14.55 -13.04 21.49
N GLY A 354 -13.39 -12.52 21.09
CA GLY A 354 -12.24 -12.31 21.97
C GLY A 354 -12.47 -11.22 23.03
N GLY A 355 -13.61 -10.51 22.96
CA GLY A 355 -14.04 -9.58 23.99
C GLY A 355 -13.22 -8.30 24.04
N VAL A 356 -12.68 -7.83 22.91
CA VAL A 356 -11.87 -6.60 22.86
C VAL A 356 -12.62 -5.42 23.50
N ALA A 357 -13.91 -5.24 23.22
CA ALA A 357 -14.73 -4.20 23.83
C ALA A 357 -14.85 -4.37 25.36
N LEU A 358 -15.01 -5.60 25.86
CA LEU A 358 -15.08 -5.90 27.30
C LEU A 358 -13.74 -5.66 27.99
N GLN A 359 -12.63 -5.97 27.32
CA GLN A 359 -11.28 -5.69 27.80
C GLN A 359 -11.04 -4.18 27.93
N LEU A 360 -11.46 -3.39 26.96
CA LEU A 360 -11.38 -1.92 27.01
C LEU A 360 -12.22 -1.35 28.16
N GLN A 361 -13.44 -1.86 28.36
CA GLN A 361 -14.28 -1.47 29.50
C GLN A 361 -13.62 -1.83 30.84
N LYS A 362 -13.08 -3.04 30.95
CA LYS A 362 -12.37 -3.49 32.15
C LYS A 362 -11.13 -2.64 32.43
N ALA A 363 -10.38 -2.26 31.39
CA ALA A 363 -9.26 -1.34 31.52
C ALA A 363 -9.71 0.03 32.04
N ALA A 364 -10.82 0.57 31.53
CA ALA A 364 -11.39 1.83 32.02
C ALA A 364 -11.76 1.75 33.51
N THR A 365 -12.41 0.67 33.96
CA THR A 365 -12.71 0.44 35.38
C THR A 365 -11.43 0.41 36.23
N LEU A 366 -10.40 -0.32 35.80
CA LEU A 366 -9.14 -0.42 36.54
C LEU A 366 -8.38 0.92 36.61
N ILE A 367 -8.45 1.75 35.57
CA ILE A 367 -7.91 3.12 35.60
C ILE A 367 -8.66 3.95 36.64
N GLY A 368 -10.00 3.87 36.67
CA GLY A 368 -10.82 4.57 37.67
C GLY A 368 -10.55 4.11 39.12
N GLU A 369 -10.13 2.86 39.31
CA GLU A 369 -9.72 2.28 40.59
C GLU A 369 -8.24 2.53 40.96
N ASP A 370 -7.50 3.31 40.17
CA ASP A 370 -6.06 3.57 40.35
C ASP A 370 -5.18 2.30 40.30
N LYS A 371 -5.61 1.28 39.55
CA LYS A 371 -4.88 0.02 39.31
C LYS A 371 -4.12 0.06 37.99
N SER A 372 -3.23 1.04 37.84
CA SER A 372 -2.57 1.35 36.57
C SER A 372 -1.77 0.20 35.94
N SER A 373 -1.11 -0.65 36.74
CA SER A 373 -0.34 -1.79 36.23
C SER A 373 -1.24 -2.87 35.59
N ASP A 374 -2.38 -3.17 36.22
CA ASP A 374 -3.32 -4.15 35.70
C ASP A 374 -4.03 -3.64 34.44
N ALA A 375 -4.40 -2.35 34.44
CA ALA A 375 -4.93 -1.69 33.26
C ALA A 375 -3.93 -1.73 32.10
N ALA A 376 -2.67 -1.36 32.34
CA ALA A 376 -1.62 -1.34 31.32
C ALA A 376 -1.34 -2.70 30.68
N ARG A 377 -1.51 -3.80 31.42
CA ARG A 377 -1.42 -5.16 30.87
C ARG A 377 -2.56 -5.45 29.89
N ILE A 378 -3.81 -5.20 30.29
CA ILE A 378 -4.98 -5.40 29.41
C ILE A 378 -4.87 -4.54 28.15
N GLN A 379 -4.44 -3.29 28.28
CA GLN A 379 -4.24 -2.39 27.14
C GLN A 379 -3.18 -2.93 26.17
N SER A 380 -2.13 -3.59 26.67
CA SER A 380 -1.10 -4.25 25.84
C SER A 380 -1.67 -5.44 25.07
N ASP A 381 -2.50 -6.26 25.73
CA ASP A 381 -3.15 -7.41 25.09
C ASP A 381 -4.09 -6.96 23.96
N VAL A 382 -4.83 -5.86 24.18
CA VAL A 382 -5.67 -5.25 23.13
C VAL A 382 -4.83 -4.75 21.96
N VAL A 383 -3.70 -4.07 22.21
CA VAL A 383 -2.79 -3.62 21.14
C VAL A 383 -2.33 -4.81 20.29
N ALA A 384 -1.94 -5.92 20.92
CA ALA A 384 -1.51 -7.12 20.21
C ALA A 384 -2.63 -7.72 19.33
N ALA A 385 -3.85 -7.81 19.85
CA ALA A 385 -5.01 -8.31 19.10
C ALA A 385 -5.35 -7.44 17.88
N LEU A 386 -5.30 -6.11 18.04
CA LEU A 386 -5.56 -5.16 16.95
C LEU A 386 -4.48 -5.24 15.86
N LEU A 387 -3.20 -5.34 16.23
CA LEU A 387 -2.10 -5.50 15.27
C LEU A 387 -2.18 -6.82 14.51
N GLN A 388 -2.51 -7.92 15.20
CA GLN A 388 -2.70 -9.22 14.54
C GLN A 388 -3.83 -9.15 13.50
N ALA A 389 -4.94 -8.48 13.81
CA ALA A 389 -6.02 -8.25 12.87
C ALA A 389 -5.59 -7.38 11.68
N GLU A 390 -4.88 -6.27 11.92
CA GLU A 390 -4.33 -5.44 10.84
C GLU A 390 -3.47 -6.27 9.87
N PHE A 391 -2.53 -7.04 10.40
CA PHE A 391 -1.56 -7.78 9.59
C PHE A 391 -2.20 -8.84 8.70
N ARG A 392 -3.34 -9.38 9.11
CA ARG A 392 -4.14 -10.31 8.30
C ARG A 392 -4.97 -9.62 7.24
N LEU A 393 -5.48 -8.42 7.51
CA LEU A 393 -6.32 -7.67 6.58
C LEU A 393 -5.52 -6.86 5.54
N ARG A 394 -4.30 -6.43 5.90
CA ARG A 394 -3.46 -5.58 5.05
C ARG A 394 -2.12 -6.26 4.76
N VAL A 395 -2.01 -6.85 3.57
CA VAL A 395 -0.77 -7.47 3.10
C VAL A 395 0.39 -6.45 3.15
N GLY A 396 1.49 -6.85 3.80
CA GLY A 396 2.70 -6.04 3.91
C GLY A 396 2.76 -5.10 5.12
N SER A 397 1.66 -4.90 5.85
CA SER A 397 1.64 -4.06 7.06
C SER A 397 2.52 -4.60 8.20
N GLU A 398 2.63 -5.92 8.38
CA GLU A 398 3.57 -6.53 9.34
C GLU A 398 5.02 -6.14 9.00
N ARG A 399 5.40 -6.21 7.72
CA ARG A 399 6.73 -5.82 7.26
C ARG A 399 6.99 -4.34 7.46
N GLU A 400 5.98 -3.50 7.21
CA GLU A 400 6.06 -2.05 7.44
C GLU A 400 6.27 -1.74 8.92
N ALA A 401 5.52 -2.39 9.82
CA ALA A 401 5.67 -2.26 11.26
C ALA A 401 7.06 -2.69 11.73
N LEU A 402 7.57 -3.82 11.23
CA LEU A 402 8.94 -4.27 11.51
C LEU A 402 9.99 -3.29 10.98
N ALA A 403 9.81 -2.74 9.78
CA ALA A 403 10.75 -1.75 9.23
C ALA A 403 10.79 -0.47 10.08
N LYS A 404 9.63 0.03 10.52
CA LYS A 404 9.52 1.16 11.45
C LYS A 404 10.17 0.83 12.80
N ALA A 405 9.96 -0.37 13.35
CA ALA A 405 10.59 -0.83 14.58
C ALA A 405 12.12 -0.89 14.45
N MET A 406 12.63 -1.43 13.34
CA MET A 406 14.07 -1.48 13.06
C MET A 406 14.69 -0.08 13.00
N ALA A 407 14.06 0.83 12.25
CA ALA A 407 14.52 2.21 12.15
C ALA A 407 14.53 2.89 13.54
N LEU A 408 13.49 2.65 14.34
CA LEU A 408 13.43 3.15 15.71
C LEU A 408 14.58 2.59 16.55
N PHE A 409 14.81 1.28 16.57
CA PHE A 409 15.88 0.68 17.37
C PHE A 409 17.27 1.22 17.02
N VAL A 410 17.57 1.36 15.72
CA VAL A 410 18.84 1.96 15.28
C VAL A 410 18.94 3.42 15.74
N SER A 411 17.89 4.22 15.54
CA SER A 411 17.89 5.62 15.98
C SER A 411 18.01 5.78 17.50
N GLN A 412 17.41 4.87 18.26
CA GLN A 412 17.43 4.86 19.72
C GLN A 412 18.81 4.48 20.25
N GLU A 413 19.46 3.48 19.64
CA GLU A 413 20.84 3.11 19.95
C GLU A 413 21.78 4.32 19.76
N ASP A 414 21.71 4.97 18.59
CA ASP A 414 22.56 6.11 18.25
C ASP A 414 22.29 7.32 19.16
N ALA A 415 21.02 7.64 19.42
CA ALA A 415 20.65 8.75 20.30
C ALA A 415 21.05 8.47 21.76
N GLN A 416 20.87 7.23 22.23
CA GLN A 416 21.26 6.82 23.58
C GLN A 416 22.78 6.90 23.77
N LYS A 417 23.54 6.43 22.78
CA LYS A 417 25.01 6.51 22.76
C LYS A 417 25.50 7.96 22.74
N THR A 418 24.86 8.81 21.93
CA THR A 418 25.18 10.25 21.87
C THR A 418 24.94 10.91 23.22
N LEU A 419 23.78 10.69 23.84
CA LEU A 419 23.43 11.24 25.14
C LEU A 419 24.38 10.75 26.25
N ARG A 420 24.75 9.47 26.23
CA ARG A 420 25.72 8.90 27.18
C ARG A 420 27.09 9.56 27.06
N LEU A 421 27.60 9.71 25.84
CA LEU A 421 28.89 10.36 25.60
C LEU A 421 28.86 11.85 25.98
N GLU A 422 27.76 12.54 25.73
CA GLU A 422 27.57 13.93 26.14
C GLU A 422 27.59 14.08 27.67
N ILE A 423 26.80 13.26 28.39
CA ILE A 423 26.78 13.27 29.86
C ILE A 423 28.17 12.98 30.42
N LYS A 424 28.89 12.01 29.85
CA LYS A 424 30.25 11.63 30.27
C LYS A 424 31.29 12.73 30.07
N ALA A 425 31.11 13.58 29.05
CA ALA A 425 32.02 14.68 28.75
C ALA A 425 31.82 15.91 29.66
N LEU A 426 30.69 16.01 30.37
CA LEU A 426 30.39 17.13 31.25
C LEU A 426 31.12 17.00 32.59
N ASP A 427 31.67 18.12 33.07
CA ASP A 427 32.09 18.23 34.46
C ASP A 427 30.87 18.31 35.40
N GLU A 428 31.09 18.07 36.70
CA GLU A 428 30.02 17.99 37.70
C GLU A 428 29.16 19.28 37.75
N LYS A 429 29.79 20.44 37.55
CA LYS A 429 29.11 21.74 37.59
C LYS A 429 28.23 21.97 36.37
N SER A 430 28.71 21.59 35.19
CA SER A 430 27.99 21.71 33.92
C SER A 430 26.86 20.69 33.85
N PHE A 431 27.07 19.47 34.36
CA PHE A 431 26.02 18.47 34.49
C PHE A 431 24.88 18.96 35.38
N LYS A 432 25.16 19.49 36.58
CA LYS A 432 24.12 20.05 37.47
C LYS A 432 23.30 21.15 36.79
N LYS A 433 23.93 21.96 35.94
CA LYS A 433 23.23 23.02 35.17
C LYS A 433 22.32 22.46 34.08
N ARG A 434 22.73 21.38 33.40
CA ARG A 434 22.00 20.75 32.28
C ARG A 434 21.19 19.50 32.67
N ARG A 435 21.18 19.13 33.95
CA ARG A 435 20.56 17.89 34.45
C ARG A 435 19.11 17.69 33.97
N LYS A 436 18.31 18.75 34.02
CA LYS A 436 16.90 18.71 33.58
C LYS A 436 16.77 18.47 32.08
N GLU A 437 17.66 19.06 31.29
CA GLU A 437 17.70 18.89 29.83
C GLU A 437 18.07 17.43 29.49
N MET A 438 19.12 16.88 30.12
CA MET A 438 19.55 15.50 29.91
C MET A 438 18.50 14.48 30.37
N ALA A 439 17.85 14.72 31.51
CA ALA A 439 16.75 13.88 31.99
C ALA A 439 15.55 13.91 31.03
N ALA A 440 15.22 15.08 30.47
CA ALA A 440 14.17 15.21 29.46
C ALA A 440 14.51 14.48 28.16
N ALA A 441 15.77 14.58 27.69
CA ALA A 441 16.24 13.83 26.53
C ALA A 441 16.15 12.30 26.77
N GLN A 442 16.59 11.83 27.95
CA GLN A 442 16.49 10.42 28.32
C GLN A 442 15.03 9.93 28.42
N ALA A 443 14.14 10.76 28.98
CA ALA A 443 12.71 10.45 29.06
C ALA A 443 12.02 10.42 27.68
N ALA A 444 12.49 11.22 26.72
CA ALA A 444 12.00 11.18 25.34
C ALA A 444 12.35 9.85 24.66
N LEU A 445 13.58 9.34 24.85
CA LEU A 445 13.98 8.01 24.35
C LEU A 445 13.12 6.90 24.98
N HIS A 446 12.82 7.00 26.28
CA HIS A 446 11.93 6.06 26.96
C HIS A 446 10.50 6.08 26.39
N ARG A 447 9.92 7.27 26.22
CA ARG A 447 8.59 7.46 25.62
C ARG A 447 8.49 6.80 24.24
N ASN A 448 9.51 6.98 23.40
CA ASN A 448 9.54 6.41 22.05
C ASN A 448 9.46 4.88 22.06
N LEU A 449 10.11 4.20 23.02
CA LEU A 449 9.98 2.74 23.18
C LEU A 449 8.57 2.34 23.62
N GLN A 450 7.96 3.09 24.53
CA GLN A 450 6.63 2.78 25.07
C GLN A 450 5.49 2.95 24.05
N LEU A 451 5.73 3.71 22.98
CA LEU A 451 4.80 3.91 21.85
C LEU A 451 5.06 2.96 20.67
N LEU A 452 6.06 2.09 20.77
CA LEU A 452 6.40 1.14 19.71
C LEU A 452 5.24 0.16 19.45
N LEU A 453 4.79 0.12 18.20
CA LEU A 453 3.89 -0.91 17.69
C LEU A 453 4.70 -1.93 16.92
N MET A 454 4.86 -3.12 17.48
CA MET A 454 5.67 -4.18 16.87
C MET A 454 4.94 -5.52 16.92
N PRO A 455 4.93 -6.30 15.82
CA PRO A 455 4.43 -7.68 15.84
C PRO A 455 5.27 -8.57 16.74
N ALA A 456 4.65 -9.64 17.24
CA ALA A 456 5.40 -10.78 17.77
C ALA A 456 6.27 -11.39 16.67
N ILE A 457 7.54 -11.70 16.99
CA ILE A 457 8.42 -12.44 16.08
C ILE A 457 8.25 -13.93 16.39
N PRO A 458 7.74 -14.75 15.45
CA PRO A 458 7.60 -16.18 15.67
C PRO A 458 8.95 -16.89 15.71
N ALA A 459 8.96 -18.12 16.21
CA ALA A 459 10.11 -19.00 16.09
C ALA A 459 10.51 -19.18 14.61
N PRO A 460 11.82 -19.23 14.30
CA PRO A 460 12.27 -19.65 12.99
C PRO A 460 11.74 -21.04 12.65
N ARG A 461 11.58 -21.29 11.35
CA ARG A 461 11.28 -22.62 10.83
C ARG A 461 12.45 -23.56 11.12
N THR A 462 12.17 -24.79 11.51
CA THR A 462 13.18 -25.85 11.64
C THR A 462 13.92 -26.06 10.32
N ARG A 463 15.23 -26.24 10.36
CA ARG A 463 16.11 -26.56 9.23
C ARG A 463 16.55 -28.02 9.29
N LEU A 464 17.04 -28.54 8.15
CA LEU A 464 17.43 -29.94 7.97
C LEU A 464 18.43 -30.44 9.05
N PHE A 465 19.33 -29.56 9.48
CA PHE A 465 20.42 -29.88 10.41
C PHE A 465 20.22 -29.26 11.80
N ASP A 466 19.01 -28.80 12.12
CA ASP A 466 18.72 -28.30 13.46
C ASP A 466 18.61 -29.48 14.45
N ASP A 467 19.54 -29.55 15.41
CA ASP A 467 19.52 -30.58 16.47
C ASP A 467 18.34 -30.42 17.45
N THR A 468 17.74 -29.22 17.50
CA THR A 468 16.61 -28.90 18.36
C THR A 468 15.64 -27.96 17.66
N ILE A 469 14.35 -28.04 18.02
CA ILE A 469 13.32 -27.14 17.49
C ILE A 469 13.68 -25.69 17.89
N PRO A 470 13.82 -24.76 16.92
CA PRO A 470 14.15 -23.37 17.23
C PRO A 470 13.11 -22.74 18.16
N SER A 471 13.57 -22.01 19.17
CA SER A 471 12.69 -21.25 20.06
C SER A 471 12.39 -19.86 19.50
N ALA A 472 11.27 -19.28 19.94
CA ALA A 472 10.94 -17.90 19.61
C ALA A 472 12.06 -16.96 20.11
N PRO A 473 12.46 -15.95 19.31
CA PRO A 473 13.46 -14.99 19.76
C PRO A 473 12.98 -14.24 21.01
N ARG A 474 13.91 -13.90 21.91
CA ARG A 474 13.63 -13.23 23.20
C ARG A 474 13.30 -11.73 23.06
N VAL A 475 12.44 -11.38 22.11
CA VAL A 475 12.06 -9.98 21.82
C VAL A 475 11.41 -9.33 23.03
N HIS A 476 10.46 -10.02 23.67
CA HIS A 476 9.76 -9.48 24.85
C HIS A 476 10.72 -9.21 26.01
N ASP A 477 11.64 -10.14 26.27
CA ASP A 477 12.64 -9.96 27.33
C ASP A 477 13.58 -8.78 27.02
N LEU A 478 14.01 -8.63 25.76
CA LEU A 478 14.87 -7.52 25.35
C LEU A 478 14.14 -6.16 25.41
N LEU A 479 12.87 -6.12 25.01
CA LEU A 479 12.04 -4.92 25.13
C LEU A 479 11.83 -4.54 26.60
N ALA A 480 11.55 -5.52 27.47
CA ALA A 480 11.44 -5.30 28.91
C ALA A 480 12.76 -4.83 29.52
N ASN A 481 13.88 -5.44 29.13
CA ASN A 481 15.22 -5.03 29.58
C ASN A 481 15.55 -3.60 29.14
N ALA A 482 15.23 -3.23 27.90
CA ALA A 482 15.41 -1.87 27.41
C ALA A 482 14.54 -0.86 28.19
N ASP A 483 13.27 -1.18 28.44
CA ASP A 483 12.35 -0.33 29.22
C ASP A 483 12.85 -0.13 30.66
N ASP A 484 13.28 -1.20 31.33
CA ASP A 484 13.90 -1.18 32.66
C ASP A 484 15.18 -0.34 32.68
N ALA A 485 16.03 -0.51 31.66
CA ALA A 485 17.29 0.19 31.53
C ALA A 485 17.08 1.70 31.32
N LEU A 486 16.14 2.10 30.46
CA LEU A 486 15.77 3.50 30.24
C LEU A 486 15.20 4.12 31.52
N THR A 487 14.34 3.40 32.23
CA THR A 487 13.78 3.83 33.53
C THR A 487 14.89 4.11 34.55
N ARG A 488 15.87 3.19 34.67
CA ARG A 488 17.01 3.34 35.58
C ARG A 488 17.94 4.48 35.14
N ALA A 489 18.12 4.69 33.83
CA ALA A 489 18.92 5.78 33.30
C ALA A 489 18.32 7.14 33.66
N VAL A 490 17.00 7.33 33.50
CA VAL A 490 16.30 8.55 33.95
C VAL A 490 16.52 8.77 35.44
N SER A 491 16.25 7.74 36.27
CA SER A 491 16.42 7.87 37.72
C SER A 491 17.87 8.17 38.13
N GLY A 492 18.86 7.62 37.44
CA GLY A 492 20.29 7.86 37.70
C GLY A 492 20.66 9.32 37.42
N ILE A 493 20.23 9.86 36.28
CA ILE A 493 20.45 11.27 35.89
C ILE A 493 19.81 12.21 36.92
N GLU A 494 18.59 11.93 37.36
CA GLU A 494 17.88 12.76 38.34
C GLU A 494 18.53 12.75 39.73
N LYS A 495 19.08 11.60 40.15
CA LYS A 495 19.77 11.40 41.43
C LYS A 495 21.25 11.81 41.39
N GLU A 496 21.75 12.29 40.26
CA GLU A 496 23.16 12.63 40.02
C GLU A 496 24.11 11.42 40.16
N ASP A 497 23.59 10.20 40.01
CA ASP A 497 24.38 8.96 39.97
C ASP A 497 24.78 8.65 38.52
N LEU A 498 25.84 9.30 38.07
CA LEU A 498 26.34 9.20 36.70
C LEU A 498 26.82 7.78 36.35
N VAL A 499 27.32 7.02 37.32
CA VAL A 499 27.80 5.65 37.09
C VAL A 499 26.63 4.71 36.85
N ALA A 500 25.58 4.82 37.67
CA ALA A 500 24.35 4.05 37.46
C ALA A 500 23.66 4.44 36.16
N ALA A 501 23.63 5.75 35.83
CA ALA A 501 23.10 6.24 34.57
C ALA A 501 23.87 5.66 33.37
N GLU A 502 25.20 5.81 33.33
CA GLU A 502 26.03 5.32 32.21
C GLU A 502 25.85 3.81 31.99
N LYS A 503 25.83 3.01 33.08
CA LYS A 503 25.60 1.57 32.99
C LYS A 503 24.21 1.23 32.44
N ALA A 504 23.18 1.95 32.89
CA ALA A 504 21.82 1.73 32.41
C ALA A 504 21.66 2.13 30.94
N GLN A 505 22.27 3.24 30.52
CA GLN A 505 22.28 3.67 29.12
C GLN A 505 22.97 2.65 28.21
N LEU A 506 24.12 2.11 28.63
CA LEU A 506 24.84 1.07 27.88
C LEU A 506 24.03 -0.23 27.74
N ASN A 507 23.33 -0.65 28.80
CA ASN A 507 22.42 -1.80 28.74
C ASN A 507 21.26 -1.57 27.75
N ALA A 508 20.75 -0.35 27.66
CA ALA A 508 19.72 0.01 26.67
C ALA A 508 20.28 -0.03 25.24
N GLU A 509 21.48 0.52 25.01
CA GLU A 509 22.21 0.45 23.72
C GLU A 509 22.34 -1.02 23.25
N GLU A 510 22.84 -1.91 24.11
CA GLU A 510 23.00 -3.34 23.78
C GLU A 510 21.67 -4.03 23.46
N SER A 511 20.61 -3.69 24.19
CA SER A 511 19.28 -4.25 23.96
C SER A 511 18.71 -3.81 22.62
N PHE A 512 18.87 -2.53 22.25
CA PHE A 512 18.43 -2.00 20.96
C PHE A 512 19.21 -2.60 19.78
N ALA A 513 20.53 -2.74 19.90
CA ALA A 513 21.35 -3.39 18.89
C ALA A 513 20.91 -4.84 18.65
N ALA A 514 20.66 -5.60 19.73
CA ALA A 514 20.17 -6.97 19.64
C ALA A 514 18.78 -7.07 18.99
N LEU A 515 17.86 -6.17 19.36
CA LEU A 515 16.51 -6.08 18.77
C LEU A 515 16.58 -5.76 17.27
N ALA A 516 17.42 -4.81 16.86
CA ALA A 516 17.60 -4.44 15.46
C ALA A 516 18.07 -5.63 14.60
N VAL A 517 18.99 -6.44 15.12
CA VAL A 517 19.45 -7.68 14.44
C VAL A 517 18.32 -8.70 14.30
N MET A 518 17.51 -8.91 15.36
CA MET A 518 16.37 -9.84 15.30
C MET A 518 15.31 -9.41 14.28
N VAL A 519 14.97 -8.13 14.28
CA VAL A 519 14.02 -7.57 13.30
C VAL A 519 14.55 -7.68 11.88
N ARG A 520 15.83 -7.36 11.65
CA ARG A 520 16.47 -7.50 10.34
C ARG A 520 16.36 -8.92 9.81
N LYS A 521 16.66 -9.92 10.64
CA LYS A 521 16.52 -11.34 10.28
C LYS A 521 15.08 -11.72 9.93
N ARG A 522 14.09 -11.22 10.70
CA ARG A 522 12.67 -11.45 10.40
C ARG A 522 12.26 -10.82 9.06
N ILE A 523 12.66 -9.58 8.79
CA ILE A 523 12.38 -8.92 7.50
C ILE A 523 13.02 -9.70 6.34
N ALA A 524 14.26 -10.16 6.50
CA ALA A 524 14.96 -10.95 5.49
C ALA A 524 14.22 -12.27 5.19
N ALA A 525 13.75 -12.97 6.23
CA ALA A 525 12.95 -14.19 6.08
C ALA A 525 11.61 -13.92 5.37
N MET A 526 10.89 -12.86 5.74
CA MET A 526 9.61 -12.49 5.11
C MET A 526 9.76 -12.12 3.63
N THR A 527 10.93 -11.61 3.23
CA THR A 527 11.22 -11.14 1.87
C THR A 527 12.06 -12.13 1.07
N GLN A 528 12.40 -13.30 1.63
CA GLN A 528 13.29 -14.29 1.02
C GLN A 528 12.85 -14.66 -0.40
N ALA A 529 11.58 -15.00 -0.61
CA ALA A 529 11.07 -15.38 -1.93
C ALA A 529 11.31 -14.31 -3.00
N VAL A 530 10.95 -13.06 -2.71
CA VAL A 530 11.12 -11.93 -3.64
C VAL A 530 12.61 -11.63 -3.88
N ARG A 531 13.45 -11.79 -2.85
CA ARG A 531 14.90 -11.55 -2.96
C ARG A 531 15.58 -12.60 -3.83
N ILE A 532 15.29 -13.88 -3.59
CA ILE A 532 15.83 -15.00 -4.39
C ILE A 532 15.37 -14.88 -5.86
N GLU A 533 14.10 -14.53 -6.11
CA GLU A 533 13.59 -14.30 -7.48
C GLU A 533 14.32 -13.16 -8.20
N ARG A 534 14.61 -12.05 -7.49
CA ARG A 534 15.41 -10.95 -8.04
C ARG A 534 16.85 -11.37 -8.38
N LEU A 535 17.46 -12.25 -7.57
CA LEU A 535 18.80 -12.77 -7.86
C LEU A 535 18.84 -13.59 -9.14
N THR A 536 17.76 -14.34 -9.47
CA THR A 536 17.66 -15.05 -10.74
C THR A 536 17.73 -14.08 -11.93
N TYR A 537 17.07 -12.92 -11.84
CA TYR A 537 17.14 -11.89 -12.87
C TYR A 537 18.53 -11.24 -12.92
N GLY A 538 19.07 -10.85 -11.76
CA GLY A 538 20.40 -10.22 -11.66
C GLY A 538 21.54 -11.12 -12.16
N ALA A 539 21.43 -12.44 -11.96
CA ALA A 539 22.38 -13.40 -12.51
C ALA A 539 22.37 -13.43 -14.05
N LYS A 540 21.19 -13.38 -14.68
CA LYS A 540 21.07 -13.32 -16.15
C LYS A 540 21.66 -12.04 -16.71
N GLU A 541 21.35 -10.90 -16.09
CA GLU A 541 21.90 -9.60 -16.50
C GLU A 541 23.43 -9.56 -16.38
N THR A 542 23.97 -10.15 -15.31
CA THR A 542 25.42 -10.25 -15.09
C THR A 542 26.07 -11.14 -16.16
N ASP A 543 25.46 -12.27 -16.53
CA ASP A 543 26.00 -13.16 -17.57
C ASP A 543 26.01 -12.49 -18.94
N GLU A 544 24.94 -11.78 -19.30
CA GLU A 544 24.88 -11.04 -20.56
C GLU A 544 25.96 -9.95 -20.64
N ARG A 545 26.23 -9.25 -19.53
CA ARG A 545 27.30 -8.25 -19.46
C ARG A 545 28.67 -8.89 -19.57
N LEU A 546 28.94 -9.97 -18.84
CA LEU A 546 30.19 -10.72 -18.94
C LEU A 546 30.39 -11.29 -20.34
N GLY A 547 29.33 -11.78 -20.99
CA GLY A 547 29.35 -12.26 -22.37
C GLY A 547 29.80 -11.17 -23.35
N ARG A 548 29.22 -9.98 -23.28
CA ARG A 548 29.63 -8.83 -24.11
C ARG A 548 31.08 -8.41 -23.87
N ILE A 549 31.56 -8.47 -22.62
CA ILE A 549 32.95 -8.16 -22.27
C ILE A 549 33.89 -9.24 -22.85
N ALA A 550 33.54 -10.52 -22.68
CA ALA A 550 34.32 -11.64 -23.19
C ALA A 550 34.41 -11.64 -24.73
N GLU A 551 33.32 -11.34 -25.44
CA GLU A 551 33.32 -11.20 -26.91
C GLU A 551 34.23 -10.07 -27.37
N ARG A 552 34.18 -8.92 -26.70
CA ARG A 552 35.08 -7.79 -27.00
C ARG A 552 36.54 -8.15 -26.72
N GLN A 553 36.81 -8.85 -25.62
CA GLN A 553 38.16 -9.30 -25.28
C GLN A 553 38.70 -10.31 -26.29
N LEU A 554 37.89 -11.27 -26.71
CA LEU A 554 38.25 -12.25 -27.73
C LEU A 554 38.57 -11.57 -29.06
N SER A 555 37.75 -10.60 -29.47
CA SER A 555 38.03 -9.82 -30.69
C SER A 555 39.32 -9.00 -30.60
N LEU A 556 39.70 -8.54 -29.41
CA LEU A 556 40.99 -7.85 -29.20
C LEU A 556 42.17 -8.82 -29.18
N LEU A 557 41.99 -10.01 -28.61
CA LEU A 557 42.98 -11.09 -28.67
C LEU A 557 43.28 -11.46 -30.12
N GLU A 558 42.27 -11.73 -30.95
CA GLU A 558 42.45 -12.08 -32.37
C GLU A 558 43.27 -11.01 -33.12
N LYS A 559 42.95 -9.72 -32.94
CA LYS A 559 43.71 -8.63 -33.56
C LYS A 559 45.14 -8.51 -33.03
N THR A 560 45.35 -8.87 -31.77
CA THR A 560 46.67 -8.83 -31.13
C THR A 560 47.53 -10.00 -31.59
N GLU A 561 46.94 -11.19 -31.76
CA GLU A 561 47.58 -12.37 -32.36
C GLU A 561 47.96 -12.11 -33.82
N ASP A 562 47.07 -11.50 -34.61
CA ASP A 562 47.37 -11.06 -35.99
C ASP A 562 48.56 -10.09 -35.99
N ALA A 563 48.56 -9.10 -35.08
CA ALA A 563 49.64 -8.15 -34.97
C ALA A 563 50.97 -8.82 -34.57
N ALA A 564 50.93 -9.83 -33.70
CA ALA A 564 52.09 -10.62 -33.31
C ALA A 564 52.62 -11.48 -34.46
N ALA A 565 51.74 -12.15 -35.21
CA ALA A 565 52.09 -13.00 -36.34
C ALA A 565 52.71 -12.19 -37.49
N ASP A 566 52.17 -11.01 -37.78
CA ASP A 566 52.63 -10.13 -38.85
C ASP A 566 53.82 -9.25 -38.43
N GLY A 567 54.21 -9.25 -37.15
CA GLY A 567 55.24 -8.36 -36.60
C GLY A 567 54.87 -6.88 -36.71
N SER A 568 53.58 -6.56 -36.69
CA SER A 568 53.05 -5.20 -36.84
C SER A 568 52.90 -4.47 -35.50
N LYS A 569 52.65 -3.16 -35.54
CA LYS A 569 52.44 -2.33 -34.34
C LYS A 569 51.08 -2.63 -33.72
N SER A 570 51.01 -2.63 -32.39
CA SER A 570 49.80 -2.94 -31.61
C SER A 570 49.35 -1.80 -30.69
N ASP A 571 50.05 -0.66 -30.70
CA ASP A 571 49.77 0.51 -29.85
C ASP A 571 48.34 1.03 -30.01
N TYR A 572 47.79 0.96 -31.22
CA TYR A 572 46.42 1.37 -31.52
C TYR A 572 45.32 0.53 -30.83
N LEU A 573 45.65 -0.65 -30.30
CA LEU A 573 44.71 -1.52 -29.57
C LEU A 573 44.63 -1.18 -28.07
N ALA A 574 45.60 -0.44 -27.52
CA ALA A 574 45.69 -0.16 -26.08
C ALA A 574 44.48 0.64 -25.54
N ASP A 575 43.96 1.59 -26.31
CA ASP A 575 42.75 2.35 -25.95
C ASP A 575 41.49 1.46 -25.95
N GLN A 576 41.42 0.49 -26.86
CA GLN A 576 40.31 -0.46 -26.94
C GLN A 576 40.35 -1.43 -25.76
N GLU A 577 41.52 -1.97 -25.42
CA GLU A 577 41.73 -2.82 -24.22
C GLU A 577 41.36 -2.05 -22.94
N SER A 578 41.81 -0.79 -22.82
CA SER A 578 41.47 0.07 -21.68
C SER A 578 39.97 0.28 -21.51
N ALA A 579 39.23 0.41 -22.61
CA ALA A 579 37.78 0.52 -22.59
C ALA A 579 37.07 -0.79 -22.18
N VAL A 580 37.65 -1.96 -22.43
CA VAL A 580 37.12 -3.24 -21.95
C VAL A 580 37.44 -3.41 -20.45
N VAL A 581 38.66 -3.06 -20.02
CA VAL A 581 39.05 -3.02 -18.60
C VAL A 581 38.09 -2.17 -17.77
N ALA A 582 37.78 -0.95 -18.24
CA ALA A 582 36.87 -0.05 -17.53
C ALA A 582 35.46 -0.65 -17.35
N ALA A 583 34.93 -1.32 -18.38
CA ALA A 583 33.63 -1.97 -18.31
C ALA A 583 33.59 -3.15 -17.33
N LEU A 584 34.68 -3.93 -17.24
CA LEU A 584 34.79 -5.02 -16.27
C LEU A 584 35.00 -4.50 -14.85
N ASP A 585 35.71 -3.39 -14.67
CA ASP A 585 35.93 -2.73 -13.38
C ASP A 585 34.62 -2.18 -12.80
N GLU A 586 33.79 -1.53 -13.63
CA GLU A 586 32.44 -1.08 -13.26
C GLU A 586 31.57 -2.26 -12.80
N LEU A 587 31.55 -3.36 -13.58
CA LEU A 587 30.82 -4.56 -13.20
C LEU A 587 31.34 -5.18 -11.88
N SER A 588 32.67 -5.17 -11.68
CA SER A 588 33.28 -5.67 -10.45
C SER A 588 32.84 -4.89 -9.21
N LEU A 589 32.76 -3.56 -9.31
CA LEU A 589 32.27 -2.69 -8.24
C LEU A 589 30.79 -2.93 -7.91
N GLU A 590 29.95 -3.10 -8.93
CA GLU A 590 28.53 -3.43 -8.72
C GLU A 590 28.33 -4.78 -8.03
N ILE A 591 29.10 -5.80 -8.42
CA ILE A 591 29.05 -7.12 -7.76
C ILE A 591 29.53 -7.00 -6.32
N ALA A 592 30.59 -6.25 -6.05
CA ALA A 592 31.07 -6.02 -4.68
C ALA A 592 30.02 -5.32 -3.80
N ASP A 593 29.32 -4.32 -4.35
CA ASP A 593 28.22 -3.64 -3.66
C ASP A 593 27.07 -4.62 -3.35
N ARG A 594 26.65 -5.44 -4.33
CA ARG A 594 25.63 -6.49 -4.13
C ARG A 594 26.02 -7.48 -3.02
N VAL A 595 27.26 -7.95 -3.01
CA VAL A 595 27.79 -8.86 -1.98
C VAL A 595 27.73 -8.21 -0.59
N SER A 596 28.04 -6.91 -0.50
CA SER A 596 27.99 -6.17 0.77
C SER A 596 26.56 -5.99 1.31
N GLN A 597 25.57 -5.97 0.41
CA GLN A 597 24.15 -5.80 0.71
C GLN A 597 23.39 -7.13 0.84
N ALA A 598 24.04 -8.27 0.60
CA ALA A 598 23.43 -9.59 0.66
C ALA A 598 22.87 -9.90 2.06
N GLY A 599 21.69 -10.51 2.10
CA GLY A 599 21.00 -10.86 3.35
C GLY A 599 21.52 -12.15 3.97
N THR A 600 22.06 -13.04 3.13
CA THR A 600 22.83 -14.21 3.54
C THR A 600 24.02 -14.41 2.61
N PRO A 601 25.13 -15.01 3.10
CA PRO A 601 26.31 -15.25 2.26
C PRO A 601 26.04 -16.12 1.02
N SER A 602 25.04 -17.00 1.07
CA SER A 602 24.68 -17.93 -0.01
C SER A 602 24.04 -17.28 -1.24
N GLU A 603 23.66 -16.01 -1.15
CA GLU A 603 22.97 -15.31 -2.24
C GLU A 603 23.91 -14.96 -3.40
N GLU A 604 25.19 -14.78 -3.11
CA GLU A 604 26.22 -14.48 -4.09
C GLU A 604 27.29 -15.58 -4.05
N SER A 605 27.90 -15.88 -5.20
CA SER A 605 29.01 -16.82 -5.24
C SER A 605 30.31 -16.10 -4.85
N PRO A 606 31.02 -16.53 -3.79
CA PRO A 606 32.29 -15.91 -3.41
C PRO A 606 33.38 -16.09 -4.46
N SER A 607 33.25 -17.10 -5.34
CA SER A 607 34.21 -17.35 -6.42
C SER A 607 34.08 -16.35 -7.57
N LEU A 608 32.89 -15.78 -7.80
CA LEU A 608 32.64 -14.88 -8.93
C LEU A 608 33.48 -13.60 -8.85
N PRO A 609 33.52 -12.85 -7.72
CA PRO A 609 34.41 -11.70 -7.57
C PRO A 609 35.90 -12.05 -7.76
N ILE A 610 36.32 -13.24 -7.33
CA ILE A 610 37.71 -13.70 -7.44
C ILE A 610 38.08 -13.88 -8.92
N SER A 611 37.26 -14.60 -9.69
CA SER A 611 37.49 -14.80 -11.13
C SER A 611 37.46 -13.49 -11.90
N ILE A 612 36.51 -12.60 -11.62
CA ILE A 612 36.45 -11.27 -12.25
C ILE A 612 37.71 -10.46 -11.93
N GLY A 613 38.17 -10.46 -10.67
CA GLY A 613 39.39 -9.79 -10.26
C GLY A 613 40.64 -10.31 -10.97
N MET A 614 40.74 -11.63 -11.18
CA MET A 614 41.83 -12.25 -11.93
C MET A 614 41.83 -11.85 -13.41
N ALA A 615 40.65 -11.88 -14.07
CA ALA A 615 40.52 -11.44 -15.46
C ALA A 615 40.94 -9.98 -15.63
N LEU A 616 40.48 -9.13 -14.71
CA LEU A 616 40.77 -7.71 -14.68
C LEU A 616 42.25 -7.41 -14.43
N GLU A 617 42.94 -8.18 -13.58
CA GLU A 617 44.38 -8.08 -13.41
C GLU A 617 45.14 -8.44 -14.70
N SER A 618 44.74 -9.52 -15.39
CA SER A 618 45.33 -9.93 -16.66
C SER A 618 45.14 -8.85 -17.74
N MET A 619 43.93 -8.33 -17.91
CA MET A 619 43.64 -7.25 -18.89
C MET A 619 44.42 -5.97 -18.58
N ARG A 620 44.58 -5.60 -17.29
CA ARG A 620 45.38 -4.43 -16.88
C ARG A 620 46.86 -4.57 -17.24
N LYS A 621 47.41 -5.78 -17.24
CA LYS A 621 48.78 -6.06 -17.68
C LYS A 621 48.94 -5.93 -19.20
N THR A 622 47.88 -6.22 -19.96
CA THR A 622 47.85 -6.12 -21.43
C THR A 622 48.03 -4.68 -21.92
N VAL A 623 47.36 -3.71 -21.30
CA VAL A 623 47.34 -2.29 -21.75
C VAL A 623 48.75 -1.70 -21.99
N PRO A 624 49.69 -1.72 -21.02
CA PRO A 624 51.04 -1.20 -21.26
C PRO A 624 51.83 -2.03 -22.27
N LEU A 625 51.59 -3.35 -22.36
CA LEU A 625 52.28 -4.20 -23.33
C LEU A 625 51.85 -3.90 -24.77
N LEU A 626 50.58 -3.60 -25.01
CA LEU A 626 50.09 -3.16 -26.31
C LEU A 626 50.67 -1.80 -26.68
N ALA A 627 50.70 -0.84 -25.74
CA ALA A 627 51.28 0.49 -25.94
C ALA A 627 52.78 0.42 -26.29
N ASP A 628 53.51 -0.52 -25.68
CA ASP A 628 54.92 -0.79 -25.93
C ASP A 628 55.17 -1.63 -27.20
N ASN A 629 54.14 -1.92 -28.00
CA ASN A 629 54.21 -2.77 -29.20
C ASN A 629 54.77 -4.18 -28.94
N ARG A 630 54.32 -4.82 -27.85
CA ARG A 630 54.68 -6.20 -27.48
C ARG A 630 53.46 -7.14 -27.60
N PRO A 631 52.86 -7.29 -28.80
CA PRO A 631 51.62 -8.02 -28.98
C PRO A 631 51.69 -9.49 -28.57
N GLY A 632 52.83 -10.18 -28.76
CA GLY A 632 52.96 -11.59 -28.34
C GLY A 632 52.78 -11.82 -26.84
N VAL A 633 53.34 -10.95 -26.00
CA VAL A 633 53.19 -11.06 -24.52
C VAL A 633 51.84 -10.51 -24.07
N ALA A 634 51.30 -9.52 -24.80
CA ALA A 634 49.95 -9.03 -24.57
C ALA A 634 48.89 -10.13 -24.82
N ALA A 635 49.05 -10.90 -25.91
CA ALA A 635 48.16 -12.01 -26.27
C ALA A 635 48.07 -13.08 -25.17
N GLU A 636 49.20 -13.47 -24.55
CA GLU A 636 49.19 -14.43 -23.42
C GLU A 636 48.32 -13.95 -22.24
N HIS A 637 48.40 -12.65 -21.91
CA HIS A 637 47.56 -12.07 -20.85
C HIS A 637 46.10 -11.93 -21.28
N GLN A 638 45.82 -11.62 -22.55
CA GLN A 638 44.45 -11.59 -23.07
C GLN A 638 43.82 -12.99 -23.13
N GLU A 639 44.56 -14.02 -23.51
CA GLU A 639 44.13 -15.42 -23.49
C GLU A 639 43.79 -15.86 -22.06
N SER A 640 44.65 -15.53 -21.09
CA SER A 640 44.38 -15.73 -19.67
C SER A 640 43.10 -15.01 -19.22
N ALA A 641 42.87 -13.77 -19.67
CA ALA A 641 41.66 -13.01 -19.37
C ALA A 641 40.41 -13.65 -19.98
N VAL A 642 40.44 -14.08 -21.24
CA VAL A 642 39.33 -14.77 -21.92
C VAL A 642 38.99 -16.08 -21.19
N SER A 643 40.00 -16.88 -20.86
CA SER A 643 39.83 -18.12 -20.10
C SER A 643 39.17 -17.86 -18.74
N THR A 644 39.66 -16.86 -18.01
CA THR A 644 39.12 -16.51 -16.68
C THR A 644 37.70 -15.93 -16.76
N LEU A 645 37.39 -15.15 -17.79
CA LEU A 645 36.01 -14.67 -18.04
C LEU A 645 35.06 -15.83 -18.36
N SER A 646 35.52 -16.85 -19.09
CA SER A 646 34.75 -18.08 -19.29
C SER A 646 34.46 -18.77 -17.96
N VAL A 647 35.47 -18.90 -17.07
CA VAL A 647 35.28 -19.46 -15.73
C VAL A 647 34.27 -18.66 -14.90
N ALA A 648 34.35 -17.32 -14.96
CA ALA A 648 33.38 -16.46 -14.27
C ALA A 648 31.94 -16.71 -14.74
N ARG A 649 31.74 -16.92 -16.06
CA ARG A 649 30.44 -17.28 -16.63
C ARG A 649 29.97 -18.67 -16.22
N ASP A 650 30.86 -19.65 -16.18
CA ASP A 650 30.54 -21.02 -15.72
C ASP A 650 30.10 -21.01 -14.24
N ILE A 651 30.81 -20.28 -13.39
CA ILE A 651 30.44 -20.06 -11.98
C ILE A 651 29.05 -19.46 -11.87
N LEU A 652 28.77 -18.44 -12.69
CA LEU A 652 27.48 -17.74 -12.68
C LEU A 652 26.34 -18.62 -13.20
N ALA A 653 26.59 -19.46 -14.20
CA ALA A 653 25.63 -20.41 -14.72
C ALA A 653 25.28 -21.49 -13.68
N GLU A 654 26.29 -22.05 -13.00
CA GLU A 654 26.08 -23.03 -11.92
C GLU A 654 25.31 -22.41 -10.74
N HIS A 655 25.76 -21.25 -10.25
CA HIS A 655 25.10 -20.53 -9.15
C HIS A 655 23.68 -20.08 -9.52
N GLY A 656 23.48 -19.57 -10.73
CA GLY A 656 22.18 -19.16 -11.25
C GLY A 656 21.19 -20.31 -11.35
N SER A 657 21.64 -21.51 -11.72
CA SER A 657 20.82 -22.73 -11.71
C SER A 657 20.39 -23.11 -10.29
N ASN A 658 21.32 -23.06 -9.33
CA ASN A 658 21.04 -23.30 -7.91
C ASN A 658 20.03 -22.30 -7.33
N ILE A 659 20.21 -21.00 -7.57
CA ILE A 659 19.25 -19.95 -7.17
C ILE A 659 17.89 -20.23 -7.77
N SER A 660 17.82 -20.57 -9.07
CA SER A 660 16.56 -20.84 -9.77
C SER A 660 15.82 -22.05 -9.20
N ALA A 661 16.55 -23.13 -8.87
CA ALA A 661 15.98 -24.31 -8.24
C ALA A 661 15.43 -23.99 -6.84
N PHE A 662 16.18 -23.22 -6.05
CA PHE A 662 15.71 -22.78 -4.74
C PHE A 662 14.50 -21.83 -4.83
N ALA A 663 14.50 -20.89 -5.77
CA ALA A 663 13.36 -20.00 -6.03
C ALA A 663 12.10 -20.79 -6.36
N ALA A 664 12.22 -21.78 -7.25
CA ALA A 664 11.12 -22.65 -7.65
C ALA A 664 10.60 -23.48 -6.47
N MET A 665 11.48 -24.06 -5.66
CA MET A 665 11.09 -24.84 -4.48
C MET A 665 10.40 -23.98 -3.41
N LEU A 666 10.94 -22.78 -3.17
CA LEU A 666 10.38 -21.84 -2.20
C LEU A 666 8.98 -21.35 -2.63
N SER A 667 8.82 -21.01 -3.91
CA SER A 667 7.52 -20.65 -4.49
C SER A 667 6.53 -21.81 -4.44
N GLY A 668 6.93 -23.00 -4.90
CA GLY A 668 6.09 -24.19 -4.89
C GLY A 668 5.64 -24.59 -3.48
N THR A 669 6.54 -24.54 -2.50
CA THR A 669 6.21 -24.81 -1.09
C THR A 669 5.24 -23.78 -0.53
N LYS A 670 5.44 -22.49 -0.82
CA LYS A 670 4.53 -21.43 -0.36
C LYS A 670 3.12 -21.64 -0.92
N THR A 671 3.00 -21.97 -2.20
CA THR A 671 1.71 -22.23 -2.84
C THR A 671 1.04 -23.48 -2.29
N ALA A 672 1.80 -24.55 -2.00
CA ALA A 672 1.26 -25.78 -1.40
C ALA A 672 0.75 -25.57 0.05
N VAL A 673 1.40 -24.70 0.82
CA VAL A 673 1.07 -24.44 2.22
C VAL A 673 -0.06 -23.41 2.38
N ALA A 674 -0.18 -22.45 1.44
CA ALA A 674 -1.11 -21.32 1.56
C ALA A 674 -2.58 -21.69 1.81
N PRO A 675 -3.15 -22.78 1.23
CA PRO A 675 -4.55 -23.15 1.45
C PRO A 675 -4.87 -23.66 2.86
N SER A 676 -3.91 -24.29 3.55
CA SER A 676 -4.14 -24.97 4.84
C SER A 676 -4.80 -24.11 5.92
N PRO A 677 -4.32 -22.89 6.25
CA PRO A 677 -4.97 -22.05 7.25
C PRO A 677 -6.42 -21.69 6.85
N TYR A 678 -6.68 -21.47 5.56
CA TYR A 678 -8.02 -21.14 5.10
C TYR A 678 -8.97 -22.34 5.20
N VAL A 679 -8.54 -23.55 4.83
CA VAL A 679 -9.38 -24.75 4.97
C VAL A 679 -9.75 -24.97 6.44
N ALA A 680 -8.79 -24.82 7.36
CA ALA A 680 -9.05 -24.97 8.79
C ALA A 680 -10.02 -23.90 9.32
N GLU A 681 -9.87 -22.65 8.89
CA GLU A 681 -10.75 -21.55 9.33
C GLU A 681 -12.15 -21.63 8.72
N ILE A 682 -12.30 -22.07 7.47
CA ILE A 682 -13.61 -22.30 6.85
C ILE A 682 -14.31 -23.46 7.53
N GLU A 683 -13.61 -24.55 7.84
CA GLU A 683 -14.16 -25.67 8.63
C GLU A 683 -14.69 -25.16 9.98
N GLU A 684 -13.94 -24.31 10.66
CA GLU A 684 -14.35 -23.71 11.94
C GLU A 684 -15.55 -22.76 11.79
N GLU A 685 -15.56 -21.91 10.76
CA GLU A 685 -16.69 -21.01 10.48
C GLU A 685 -17.96 -21.80 10.10
N GLN A 686 -17.82 -22.91 9.37
CA GLN A 686 -18.90 -23.82 9.05
C GLN A 686 -19.47 -24.49 10.31
N ARG A 687 -18.61 -24.87 11.28
CA ARG A 687 -19.05 -25.39 12.59
C ARG A 687 -19.83 -24.33 13.38
N ASP A 688 -19.35 -23.09 13.39
CA ASP A 688 -20.06 -21.99 14.03
C ASP A 688 -21.42 -21.73 13.38
N MET A 689 -21.48 -21.83 12.04
CA MET A 689 -22.69 -21.62 11.26
C MET A 689 -23.69 -22.77 11.47
N LEU A 690 -23.23 -24.03 11.62
CA LEU A 690 -24.05 -25.17 12.05
C LEU A 690 -24.69 -24.92 13.42
N ASP A 691 -23.90 -24.52 14.41
CA ASP A 691 -24.39 -24.19 15.76
C ASP A 691 -25.41 -23.04 15.71
N LEU A 692 -25.16 -22.01 14.92
CA LEU A 692 -26.09 -20.89 14.72
C LEU A 692 -27.39 -21.34 14.05
N THR A 693 -27.32 -22.15 13.00
CA THR A 693 -28.48 -22.70 12.29
C THR A 693 -29.36 -23.51 13.24
N SER A 694 -28.75 -24.34 14.10
CA SER A 694 -29.48 -25.18 15.07
C SER A 694 -30.28 -24.37 16.10
N LYS A 695 -29.86 -23.13 16.38
CA LYS A 695 -30.48 -22.21 17.34
C LYS A 695 -31.45 -21.22 16.68
N THR A 696 -31.41 -21.12 15.35
CA THR A 696 -32.17 -20.13 14.58
C THR A 696 -33.55 -20.68 14.25
N LYS A 697 -34.58 -19.84 14.40
CA LYS A 697 -35.94 -20.24 14.06
C LYS A 697 -36.12 -20.28 12.54
N PRO A 698 -37.01 -21.13 12.00
CA PRO A 698 -37.22 -21.25 10.55
C PRO A 698 -37.52 -19.91 9.86
N GLU A 699 -38.21 -18.99 10.52
CA GLU A 699 -38.56 -17.69 9.95
C GLU A 699 -37.35 -16.79 9.72
N ASP A 700 -36.31 -16.94 10.54
CA ASP A 700 -35.09 -16.13 10.55
C ASP A 700 -33.95 -16.78 9.75
N LEU A 701 -34.07 -18.06 9.36
CA LEU A 701 -33.08 -18.79 8.55
C LEU A 701 -32.67 -18.09 7.25
N PRO A 702 -33.55 -17.41 6.49
CA PRO A 702 -33.14 -16.76 5.24
C PRO A 702 -32.04 -15.70 5.43
N ALA A 703 -31.87 -15.15 6.64
CA ALA A 703 -30.78 -14.23 6.95
C ALA A 703 -29.39 -14.89 6.92
N LEU A 704 -29.32 -16.22 7.04
CA LEU A 704 -28.09 -17.01 7.03
C LEU A 704 -27.68 -17.50 5.63
N ALA A 705 -28.58 -17.42 4.65
CA ALA A 705 -28.33 -17.91 3.30
C ALA A 705 -27.16 -17.19 2.60
N ILE A 706 -27.05 -15.86 2.74
CA ILE A 706 -25.93 -15.09 2.17
C ILE A 706 -24.60 -15.44 2.86
N PRO A 707 -24.49 -15.45 4.20
CA PRO A 707 -23.31 -15.97 4.89
C PRO A 707 -22.90 -17.37 4.41
N GLN A 708 -23.84 -18.30 4.26
CA GLN A 708 -23.55 -19.65 3.75
C GLN A 708 -22.99 -19.61 2.33
N LYS A 709 -23.58 -18.80 1.45
CA LYS A 709 -23.13 -18.65 0.06
C LYS A 709 -21.74 -18.02 -0.04
N ASN A 710 -21.42 -17.07 0.84
CA ASN A 710 -20.07 -16.51 0.92
C ASN A 710 -19.03 -17.57 1.31
N LEU A 711 -19.38 -18.51 2.20
CA LEU A 711 -18.53 -19.67 2.51
C LEU A 711 -18.34 -20.57 1.29
N THR A 712 -19.38 -20.81 0.48
CA THR A 712 -19.24 -21.53 -0.81
C THR A 712 -18.22 -20.84 -1.72
N HIS A 713 -18.31 -19.51 -1.88
CA HIS A 713 -17.36 -18.77 -2.71
C HIS A 713 -15.93 -18.82 -2.16
N ALA A 714 -15.76 -18.83 -0.84
CA ALA A 714 -14.45 -18.97 -0.22
C ALA A 714 -13.84 -20.37 -0.50
N VAL A 715 -14.65 -21.42 -0.45
CA VAL A 715 -14.24 -22.78 -0.86
C VAL A 715 -13.86 -22.83 -2.34
N ASP A 716 -14.64 -22.19 -3.23
CA ASP A 716 -14.32 -22.08 -4.65
C ASP A 716 -12.97 -21.41 -4.89
N ALA A 717 -12.69 -20.30 -4.19
CA ALA A 717 -11.42 -19.60 -4.30
C ALA A 717 -10.23 -20.47 -3.79
N ILE A 718 -10.43 -21.26 -2.75
CA ILE A 718 -9.40 -22.20 -2.25
C ILE A 718 -9.17 -23.36 -3.21
N LEU A 719 -10.22 -23.86 -3.87
CA LEU A 719 -10.10 -24.95 -4.84
C LEU A 719 -9.07 -24.61 -5.92
N VAL A 720 -9.13 -23.38 -6.44
CA VAL A 720 -8.12 -22.85 -7.38
C VAL A 720 -6.72 -22.85 -6.77
N ALA A 721 -6.59 -22.47 -5.50
CA ALA A 721 -5.30 -22.43 -4.80
C ALA A 721 -4.75 -23.83 -4.46
N LEU A 722 -5.59 -24.87 -4.42
CA LEU A 722 -5.21 -26.26 -4.17
C LEU A 722 -4.74 -27.00 -5.44
N ASP A 723 -4.95 -26.44 -6.62
CA ASP A 723 -4.57 -27.06 -7.90
C ASP A 723 -3.13 -27.64 -7.91
N PRO A 724 -2.10 -26.95 -7.36
CA PRO A 724 -0.73 -27.46 -7.37
C PRO A 724 -0.51 -28.74 -6.56
N ILE A 725 -1.38 -29.06 -5.60
CA ILE A 725 -1.31 -30.27 -4.77
C ILE A 725 -2.49 -31.22 -5.02
N SER A 726 -3.32 -30.94 -6.03
CA SER A 726 -4.53 -31.72 -6.34
C SER A 726 -4.24 -33.20 -6.59
N HIS A 727 -3.10 -33.51 -7.22
CA HIS A 727 -2.62 -34.87 -7.48
C HIS A 727 -2.21 -35.67 -6.22
N LEU A 728 -1.99 -35.00 -5.08
CA LEU A 728 -1.61 -35.64 -3.80
C LEU A 728 -2.77 -35.73 -2.82
N VAL A 729 -3.71 -34.78 -2.91
CA VAL A 729 -4.80 -34.61 -1.93
C VAL A 729 -6.14 -35.14 -2.47
N GLU A 730 -6.24 -35.45 -3.77
CA GLU A 730 -7.49 -35.87 -4.42
C GLU A 730 -8.62 -34.84 -4.14
N SER A 731 -8.26 -33.55 -4.20
CA SER A 731 -9.10 -32.43 -3.74
C SER A 731 -10.27 -32.15 -4.68
N GLY A 732 -10.16 -32.48 -5.97
CA GLY A 732 -11.17 -32.14 -6.98
C GLY A 732 -12.54 -32.73 -6.69
N THR A 733 -12.62 -34.05 -6.47
CA THR A 733 -13.90 -34.73 -6.19
C THR A 733 -14.43 -34.37 -4.80
N VAL A 734 -13.55 -34.28 -3.80
CA VAL A 734 -13.92 -33.99 -2.40
C VAL A 734 -14.48 -32.57 -2.26
N MET A 735 -13.86 -31.59 -2.91
CA MET A 735 -14.34 -30.19 -2.86
C MET A 735 -15.60 -29.98 -3.71
N LEU A 736 -15.79 -30.74 -4.79
CA LEU A 736 -17.03 -30.68 -5.56
C LEU A 736 -18.23 -31.11 -4.72
N PHE A 737 -18.11 -32.19 -3.93
CA PHE A 737 -19.15 -32.59 -2.99
C PHE A 737 -19.36 -31.58 -1.86
N ALA A 738 -18.29 -31.09 -1.23
CA ALA A 738 -18.40 -30.04 -0.20
C ALA A 738 -19.14 -28.79 -0.73
N LYS A 739 -18.87 -28.42 -1.99
CA LYS A 739 -19.53 -27.31 -2.65
C LYS A 739 -21.02 -27.59 -2.89
N ASP A 740 -21.35 -28.73 -3.48
CA ASP A 740 -22.74 -29.10 -3.77
C ASP A 740 -23.57 -29.12 -2.47
N ASP A 741 -22.99 -29.64 -1.38
CA ASP A 741 -23.62 -29.62 -0.06
C ASP A 741 -23.72 -28.18 0.50
N MET A 742 -22.71 -27.32 0.31
CA MET A 742 -22.76 -25.91 0.71
C MET A 742 -23.87 -25.13 -0.02
N ASP A 743 -24.03 -25.39 -1.32
CA ASP A 743 -25.11 -24.81 -2.12
C ASP A 743 -26.48 -25.34 -1.67
N ALA A 744 -26.58 -26.64 -1.38
CA ALA A 744 -27.79 -27.24 -0.81
C ALA A 744 -28.16 -26.60 0.53
N ALA A 745 -27.20 -26.42 1.44
CA ALA A 745 -27.41 -25.76 2.73
C ALA A 745 -27.90 -24.31 2.56
N GLY A 746 -27.28 -23.54 1.66
CA GLY A 746 -27.68 -22.15 1.39
C GLY A 746 -29.11 -22.06 0.83
N ASN A 747 -29.46 -22.96 -0.10
CA ASN A 747 -30.80 -23.05 -0.67
C ASN A 747 -31.84 -23.45 0.38
N ALA A 748 -31.53 -24.44 1.23
CA ALA A 748 -32.38 -24.90 2.32
C ALA A 748 -32.70 -23.77 3.32
N MET A 749 -31.70 -22.98 3.71
CA MET A 749 -31.91 -21.78 4.55
C MET A 749 -32.84 -20.76 3.89
N ALA A 750 -32.68 -20.51 2.59
CA ALA A 750 -33.49 -19.56 1.85
C ALA A 750 -34.98 -19.98 1.79
N VAL A 751 -35.25 -21.29 1.70
CA VAL A 751 -36.61 -21.85 1.69
C VAL A 751 -37.14 -22.23 3.08
N LYS A 752 -36.40 -21.90 4.14
CA LYS A 752 -36.76 -22.14 5.56
C LYS A 752 -36.85 -23.62 5.94
N ASP A 753 -35.98 -24.45 5.37
CA ASP A 753 -35.85 -25.86 5.71
C ASP A 753 -34.67 -26.11 6.66
N PRO A 754 -34.88 -26.12 7.99
CA PRO A 754 -33.81 -26.37 8.96
C PRO A 754 -33.26 -27.79 8.89
N VAL A 755 -34.05 -28.78 8.47
CA VAL A 755 -33.62 -30.18 8.52
C VAL A 755 -32.58 -30.42 7.42
N GLU A 756 -32.92 -30.03 6.19
CA GLU A 756 -32.02 -30.13 5.04
C GLU A 756 -30.76 -29.28 5.25
N ALA A 757 -30.91 -28.07 5.80
CA ALA A 757 -29.76 -27.19 6.07
C ALA A 757 -28.78 -27.84 7.06
N LEU A 758 -29.27 -28.38 8.18
CA LEU A 758 -28.42 -29.00 9.21
C LEU A 758 -27.75 -30.29 8.71
N ASP A 759 -28.45 -31.09 7.89
CA ASP A 759 -27.92 -32.32 7.32
C ASP A 759 -26.74 -32.02 6.37
N ALA A 760 -26.97 -31.14 5.38
CA ALA A 760 -25.94 -30.69 4.45
C ALA A 760 -24.73 -30.06 5.17
N GLN A 761 -24.97 -29.25 6.20
CA GLN A 761 -23.92 -28.65 7.04
C GLN A 761 -23.01 -29.67 7.72
N THR A 762 -23.58 -30.79 8.16
CA THR A 762 -22.83 -31.85 8.83
C THR A 762 -21.88 -32.53 7.84
N PHE A 763 -22.35 -32.84 6.63
CA PHE A 763 -21.53 -33.43 5.56
C PHE A 763 -20.39 -32.51 5.11
N ILE A 764 -20.64 -31.19 5.01
CA ILE A 764 -19.60 -30.21 4.67
C ILE A 764 -18.46 -30.25 5.68
N ILE A 765 -18.77 -30.26 6.98
CA ILE A 765 -17.75 -30.28 8.05
C ILE A 765 -16.91 -31.56 7.98
N GLU A 766 -17.54 -32.72 7.79
CA GLU A 766 -16.84 -34.00 7.61
C GLU A 766 -15.89 -33.96 6.41
N THR A 767 -16.37 -33.40 5.30
CA THR A 767 -15.62 -33.31 4.04
C THR A 767 -14.42 -32.36 4.15
N LEU A 768 -14.61 -31.17 4.75
CA LEU A 768 -13.54 -30.22 5.01
C LEU A 768 -12.51 -30.76 6.01
N ALA A 769 -12.94 -31.46 7.05
CA ALA A 769 -12.05 -32.10 8.02
C ALA A 769 -11.20 -33.21 7.35
N ALA A 770 -11.81 -34.02 6.48
CA ALA A 770 -11.10 -35.04 5.71
C ALA A 770 -10.05 -34.40 4.76
N LEU A 771 -10.43 -33.32 4.06
CA LEU A 771 -9.52 -32.57 3.20
C LEU A 771 -8.35 -31.99 4.00
N ARG A 772 -8.64 -31.34 5.13
CA ARG A 772 -7.63 -30.80 6.04
C ARG A 772 -6.63 -31.87 6.46
N GLY A 773 -7.10 -33.05 6.88
CA GLY A 773 -6.23 -34.16 7.25
C GLY A 773 -5.29 -34.60 6.12
N LYS A 774 -5.76 -34.61 4.86
CA LYS A 774 -4.92 -34.89 3.69
C LYS A 774 -3.90 -33.77 3.43
N ILE A 775 -4.30 -32.50 3.52
CA ILE A 775 -3.40 -31.35 3.35
C ILE A 775 -2.29 -31.37 4.43
N ASP A 776 -2.68 -31.59 5.69
CA ASP A 776 -1.76 -31.65 6.83
C ASP A 776 -0.74 -32.79 6.69
N ALA A 777 -1.08 -33.87 5.97
CA ALA A 777 -0.15 -34.97 5.66
C ALA A 777 0.85 -34.64 4.53
N VAL A 778 0.51 -33.72 3.63
CA VAL A 778 1.33 -33.35 2.47
C VAL A 778 2.28 -32.19 2.78
N ILE A 779 1.86 -31.23 3.61
CA ILE A 779 2.67 -30.05 3.97
C ILE A 779 4.08 -30.39 4.49
N PRO A 780 4.27 -31.38 5.38
CA PRO A 780 5.60 -31.75 5.85
C PRO A 780 6.54 -32.20 4.72
N GLN A 781 6.02 -32.81 3.65
CA GLN A 781 6.82 -33.28 2.51
C GLN A 781 7.39 -32.09 1.73
N TYR A 782 6.57 -31.07 1.44
CA TYR A 782 7.02 -29.83 0.79
C TYR A 782 8.01 -29.07 1.66
N ARG A 783 7.75 -28.97 2.98
CA ARG A 783 8.70 -28.33 3.91
C ARG A 783 10.03 -29.07 3.95
N TYR A 784 10.02 -30.39 3.94
CA TYR A 784 11.25 -31.19 3.92
C TYR A 784 12.04 -31.03 2.61
N LEU A 785 11.37 -31.01 1.45
CA LEU A 785 12.02 -30.73 0.17
C LEU A 785 12.60 -29.31 0.14
N LEU A 786 11.90 -28.34 0.72
CA LEU A 786 12.42 -26.98 0.89
C LEU A 786 13.66 -26.97 1.78
N GLU A 787 13.69 -27.72 2.87
CA GLU A 787 14.86 -27.85 3.75
C GLU A 787 16.09 -28.41 3.03
N ILE A 788 15.91 -29.48 2.26
CA ILE A 788 16.98 -30.05 1.44
C ILE A 788 17.48 -29.02 0.42
N THR A 789 16.55 -28.37 -0.29
CA THR A 789 16.92 -27.40 -1.34
C THR A 789 17.57 -26.15 -0.75
N GLU A 790 17.13 -25.68 0.41
CA GLU A 790 17.77 -24.58 1.15
C GLU A 790 19.18 -24.97 1.60
N ALA A 791 19.36 -26.19 2.13
CA ALA A 791 20.68 -26.69 2.50
C ALA A 791 21.64 -26.80 1.30
N LEU A 792 21.16 -27.27 0.14
CA LEU A 792 21.94 -27.27 -1.10
C LEU A 792 22.25 -25.85 -1.56
N HIS A 793 21.27 -24.95 -1.49
CA HIS A 793 21.45 -23.54 -1.84
C HIS A 793 22.53 -22.88 -0.98
N GLU A 794 22.55 -23.15 0.33
CA GLU A 794 23.52 -22.62 1.28
C GLU A 794 24.94 -23.22 1.08
N THR A 795 25.07 -24.46 0.61
CA THR A 795 26.35 -25.18 0.53
C THR A 795 27.03 -25.17 -0.84
N ILE A 796 26.28 -25.04 -1.93
CA ILE A 796 26.83 -25.02 -3.31
C ILE A 796 27.87 -23.91 -3.52
N PRO A 797 27.68 -22.66 -3.07
CA PRO A 797 28.67 -21.59 -3.25
C PRO A 797 30.04 -21.91 -2.65
N GLU A 798 30.08 -22.54 -1.47
CA GLU A 798 31.32 -23.01 -0.84
C GLU A 798 31.96 -24.17 -1.63
N GLY A 799 31.13 -25.08 -2.16
CA GLY A 799 31.58 -26.16 -3.03
C GLY A 799 32.24 -25.65 -4.32
N ILE A 800 31.67 -24.62 -4.95
CA ILE A 800 32.26 -23.94 -6.10
C ILE A 800 33.63 -23.35 -5.73
N LEU A 801 33.72 -22.64 -4.60
CA LEU A 801 34.97 -22.05 -4.12
C LEU A 801 36.09 -23.09 -3.93
N ILE A 802 35.76 -24.23 -3.32
CA ILE A 802 36.73 -25.31 -3.11
C ILE A 802 37.19 -25.90 -4.45
N ARG A 803 36.29 -26.11 -5.41
CA ARG A 803 36.64 -26.65 -6.74
C ARG A 803 37.53 -25.69 -7.52
N GLU A 804 37.25 -24.39 -7.47
CA GLU A 804 38.08 -23.38 -8.13
C GLU A 804 39.46 -23.26 -7.48
N ALA A 805 39.54 -23.31 -6.15
CA ALA A 805 40.83 -23.35 -5.45
C ALA A 805 41.64 -24.60 -5.84
N GLN A 806 40.99 -25.76 -5.97
CA GLN A 806 41.64 -26.99 -6.43
C GLN A 806 42.10 -26.91 -7.88
N ARG A 807 41.31 -26.29 -8.77
CA ARG A 807 41.67 -26.06 -10.17
C ARG A 807 42.92 -25.18 -10.28
N ALA A 808 42.93 -24.02 -9.61
CA ALA A 808 44.07 -23.11 -9.61
C ALA A 808 45.35 -23.74 -9.04
N LEU A 809 45.22 -24.63 -8.05
CA LEU A 809 46.36 -25.39 -7.52
C LEU A 809 46.89 -26.42 -8.53
N ARG A 810 46.02 -27.07 -9.30
CA ARG A 810 46.42 -28.02 -10.37
C ARG A 810 47.14 -27.29 -11.50
N GLU A 811 46.59 -26.16 -11.97
CA GLU A 811 47.21 -25.34 -13.03
C GLU A 811 48.62 -24.89 -12.64
N LYS A 812 48.80 -24.39 -11.40
CA LYS A 812 50.13 -24.05 -10.86
C LYS A 812 51.09 -25.24 -10.73
N ALA A 813 50.56 -26.45 -10.54
CA ALA A 813 51.38 -27.65 -10.47
C ALA A 813 51.81 -28.10 -11.87
N THR A 814 50.92 -28.02 -12.87
CA THR A 814 51.21 -28.33 -14.27
C THR A 814 52.24 -27.36 -14.88
N ASP A 815 52.12 -26.05 -14.63
CA ASP A 815 53.08 -25.06 -15.11
C ASP A 815 54.49 -25.30 -14.56
N LYS A 816 54.60 -25.77 -13.31
CA LYS A 816 55.88 -26.14 -12.71
C LYS A 816 56.48 -27.41 -13.28
N THR A 817 55.66 -28.40 -13.65
CA THR A 817 56.13 -29.62 -14.31
C THR A 817 56.53 -29.36 -15.76
N ASP A 818 55.82 -28.51 -16.49
CA ASP A 818 56.18 -28.14 -17.87
C ASP A 818 57.44 -27.27 -17.90
N ALA A 819 57.59 -26.33 -16.97
CA ALA A 819 58.83 -25.58 -16.79
C ALA A 819 60.03 -26.47 -16.39
N ALA A 820 59.79 -27.58 -15.67
CA ALA A 820 60.82 -28.54 -15.31
C ALA A 820 61.14 -29.56 -16.43
N ALA A 821 60.23 -29.76 -17.39
CA ALA A 821 60.44 -30.61 -18.57
C ALA A 821 61.11 -29.85 -19.75
N LEU A 822 61.10 -28.52 -19.72
CA LEU A 822 61.77 -27.61 -20.66
C LEU A 822 63.22 -27.24 -20.26
N VAL A 823 63.72 -27.78 -19.13
CA VAL A 823 65.12 -27.69 -18.65
C VAL A 823 65.77 -29.05 -18.83
#